data_AF-A0A7T5E5V6-F1
#
_entry.id   AF-A0A7T5E5V6-F1
#
_cell.length_a   1.000
_cell.length_b   1.000
_cell.length_c   1.000
_cell.angle_alpha   90.00
_cell.angle_beta   90.00
_cell.angle_gamma   90.00
#
_symmetry.space_group_name_H-M   'P 1'
#
loop_
_entity.id
_entity.type
_entity.pdbx_description
1 polymer ?
#
loop_
_entity_poly.entity_id
_entity_poly.type
_entity_poly.pdbx_seq_one_letter_code
_entity_poly.pdbx_strand_id
1 'polypeptide(L)'
;MTSDLRFLMCSPQFYEVDYVINPWMEGNVHKSSLERAQEQWQGLYQKISERANVDLVKPQPGWPDLVFTANAGLILGDQVVLSRFLHPERQGEEPFFKEWFESQGHTVHVLPPDLPFEGAGDALLDREGRWLWAGYGFRTELDSHALVAEWLGIEVLSLHLMDERFYHLDTCFCPLTGGYLLYYPPAFDSYSNRLIEMRVPAEKRIAIDEPDAINFACNAVNIGQTVIMNQASDDLKAQLAAAGFEVVETPLTEFLKAGGAAKCLTLRVNEPVHPEPTGESGIISRTVTMTGHLLDSGLVNRALDLVVEGGGSFQVLKFDLGTQRQSTSTADIRVSAPSQEVMDEIMAQLIDLGAVAPPEEEIDARLVAITQAGVAPDDFYSSTIYPTEVRICGQWVRVENQRMDGVIVVHCVPQPSAVCKLLRDLEVGDQVIVGYDGIRSVRNTADRSRTAHQQEEFSFMGSGVSSERRVELIVEQVAWELRRLRDQGGKAVVVAGPVVIHTGGGEHLSRLIREGYIQGLLGGNAIAVHDIEQAMLGTSLGVDMKQGTSVRGGHRHHLRAINSIRRCGSIANAVEQGVLTKGVFYECVKHGVPFSLAGSIRDDGPLPDTKMDLIEAQSDYARLIEGCDMILMFSTMLHSIGVGNMTPAGVKMVCVDINPAVVTKLADRGSLESTGVVTDVGLFLSLLVKQLDRLTQPHVMA
;
A
#
# COMPACT_ATOMS: atom_id res chain seq x y z
N MET A 1 -32.82 28.34 7.36
CA MET A 1 -33.30 27.20 8.16
C MET A 1 -32.04 26.55 8.70
N THR A 2 -31.72 26.76 9.98
CA THR A 2 -30.58 26.10 10.60
C THR A 2 -30.80 24.60 10.53
N SER A 3 -29.83 23.87 10.01
CA SER A 3 -29.89 22.41 10.00
C SER A 3 -30.02 21.90 11.44
N ASP A 4 -30.73 20.80 11.67
CA ASP A 4 -30.83 20.18 13.00
C ASP A 4 -29.48 19.65 13.52
N LEU A 5 -28.40 19.81 12.75
CA LEU A 5 -27.06 19.37 13.09
C LEU A 5 -26.54 20.06 14.35
N ARG A 6 -25.85 19.29 15.18
CA ARG A 6 -25.28 19.73 16.45
C ARG A 6 -23.83 19.30 16.52
N PHE A 7 -22.94 20.25 16.81
CA PHE A 7 -21.52 20.04 16.98
C PHE A 7 -21.10 20.38 18.41
N LEU A 8 -20.15 19.61 18.95
CA LEU A 8 -19.42 19.93 20.16
C LEU A 8 -18.10 20.60 19.78
N MET A 9 -17.74 21.66 20.48
CA MET A 9 -16.44 22.32 20.41
C MET A 9 -15.92 22.64 21.82
N CYS A 10 -14.66 23.03 21.96
CA CYS A 10 -14.12 23.55 23.21
C CYS A 10 -13.28 24.80 22.94
N SER A 11 -13.48 25.83 23.77
CA SER A 11 -12.79 27.12 23.62
C SER A 11 -11.29 26.99 23.91
N PRO A 12 -10.41 27.69 23.17
CA PRO A 12 -8.97 27.62 23.34
C PRO A 12 -8.46 28.45 24.53
N GLN A 13 -9.23 28.57 25.61
CA GLN A 13 -8.89 29.41 26.77
C GLN A 13 -7.54 29.02 27.41
N PHE A 14 -7.22 27.73 27.41
CA PHE A 14 -5.96 27.18 27.97
C PHE A 14 -5.14 26.46 26.90
N TYR A 15 -5.34 26.80 25.62
CA TYR A 15 -4.63 26.16 24.52
C TYR A 15 -3.16 26.61 24.47
N GLU A 16 -2.26 25.65 24.39
CA GLU A 16 -0.83 25.83 24.13
C GLU A 16 -0.25 24.53 23.56
N VAL A 17 0.88 24.59 22.86
CA VAL A 17 1.69 23.41 22.56
C VAL A 17 2.65 23.18 23.73
N ASP A 18 2.25 22.35 24.70
CA ASP A 18 3.03 22.07 25.92
C ASP A 18 4.01 20.90 25.77
N TYR A 19 3.77 20.02 24.80
CA TYR A 19 4.49 18.76 24.60
C TYR A 19 4.53 18.38 23.11
N VAL A 20 5.17 17.26 22.79
CA VAL A 20 5.25 16.72 21.43
C VAL A 20 4.79 15.27 21.45
N ILE A 21 3.63 15.01 20.85
CA ILE A 21 3.03 13.67 20.69
C ILE A 21 2.65 13.37 19.22
N ASN A 22 3.05 14.24 18.31
CA ASN A 22 2.94 14.07 16.87
C ASN A 22 4.00 14.93 16.14
N PRO A 23 4.30 14.65 14.86
CA PRO A 23 5.35 15.36 14.12
C PRO A 23 5.10 16.87 13.93
N TRP A 24 3.85 17.34 13.97
CA TRP A 24 3.52 18.76 13.78
C TRP A 24 3.86 19.60 15.00
N MET A 25 3.82 19.01 16.19
CA MET A 25 4.21 19.68 17.45
C MET A 25 5.73 19.88 17.56
N GLU A 26 6.53 19.11 16.80
CA GLU A 26 7.98 19.17 16.84
C GLU A 26 8.47 20.59 16.52
N GLY A 27 9.28 21.15 17.42
CA GLY A 27 9.76 22.53 17.31
C GLY A 27 8.71 23.63 17.50
N ASN A 28 7.46 23.31 17.87
CA ASN A 28 6.37 24.27 18.12
C ASN A 28 6.02 24.49 19.60
N VAL A 29 6.69 23.79 20.52
CA VAL A 29 6.49 23.95 21.98
C VAL A 29 6.62 25.41 22.41
N HIS A 30 5.60 25.93 23.11
CA HIS A 30 5.44 27.34 23.52
C HIS A 30 5.56 28.38 22.38
N LYS A 31 5.27 27.99 21.13
CA LYS A 31 5.22 28.91 19.97
C LYS A 31 3.79 29.21 19.49
N SER A 32 2.77 28.78 20.22
CA SER A 32 1.38 29.16 20.01
C SER A 32 1.13 30.61 20.42
N SER A 33 0.32 31.33 19.65
CA SER A 33 -0.20 32.65 20.03
C SER A 33 -1.65 32.49 20.47
N LEU A 34 -1.90 32.59 21.77
CA LEU A 34 -3.25 32.44 22.34
C LEU A 34 -4.26 33.43 21.75
N GLU A 35 -3.85 34.68 21.52
CA GLU A 35 -4.69 35.71 20.89
C GLU A 35 -5.11 35.30 19.47
N ARG A 36 -4.15 34.86 18.64
CA ARG A 36 -4.44 34.38 17.29
C ARG A 36 -5.25 33.09 17.30
N ALA A 37 -4.98 32.17 18.23
CA ALA A 37 -5.75 30.93 18.37
C ALA A 37 -7.23 31.23 18.72
N GLN A 38 -7.47 32.18 19.63
CA GLN A 38 -8.82 32.65 19.95
C GLN A 38 -9.52 33.27 18.74
N GLU A 39 -8.85 34.14 17.99
CA GLU A 39 -9.40 34.75 16.77
C GLU A 39 -9.77 33.70 15.72
N GLN A 40 -8.85 32.77 15.44
CA GLN A 40 -9.01 31.70 14.45
C GLN A 40 -10.14 30.73 14.84
N TRP A 41 -10.17 30.30 16.11
CA TRP A 41 -11.23 29.45 16.63
C TRP A 41 -12.59 30.14 16.58
N GLN A 42 -12.64 31.44 16.93
CA GLN A 42 -13.88 32.22 16.90
C GLN A 42 -14.41 32.37 15.47
N GLY A 43 -13.53 32.48 14.47
CA GLY A 43 -13.87 32.44 13.06
C GLY A 43 -14.55 31.13 12.66
N LEU A 44 -13.95 29.99 13.00
CA LEU A 44 -14.54 28.67 12.77
C LEU A 44 -15.88 28.50 13.48
N TYR A 45 -15.94 28.83 14.77
CA TYR A 45 -17.15 28.77 15.58
C TYR A 45 -18.29 29.56 14.93
N GLN A 46 -18.03 30.78 14.43
CA GLN A 46 -19.04 31.60 13.78
C GLN A 46 -19.54 30.96 12.47
N LYS A 47 -18.63 30.47 11.61
CA LYS A 47 -19.00 29.85 10.33
C LYS A 47 -19.83 28.59 10.48
N ILE A 48 -19.58 27.80 11.53
CA ILE A 48 -20.40 26.65 11.89
C ILE A 48 -21.73 27.09 12.51
N SER A 49 -21.72 28.03 13.46
CA SER A 49 -22.93 28.53 14.14
C SER A 49 -23.94 29.18 13.19
N GLU A 50 -23.48 29.72 12.05
CA GLU A 50 -24.35 30.22 10.98
C GLU A 50 -25.20 29.11 10.33
N ARG A 51 -24.81 27.83 10.46
CA ARG A 51 -25.35 26.70 9.70
C ARG A 51 -25.85 25.53 10.56
N ALA A 52 -25.33 25.40 11.78
CA ALA A 52 -25.61 24.32 12.72
C ALA A 52 -25.56 24.82 14.18
N ASN A 53 -26.07 24.01 15.12
CA ASN A 53 -25.96 24.30 16.54
C ASN A 53 -24.56 23.90 17.06
N VAL A 54 -24.03 24.68 18.01
CA VAL A 54 -22.72 24.40 18.63
C VAL A 54 -22.83 24.40 20.15
N ASP A 55 -22.50 23.27 20.76
CA ASP A 55 -22.30 23.15 22.20
C ASP A 55 -20.82 23.33 22.56
N LEU A 56 -20.57 23.69 23.82
CA LEU A 56 -19.22 23.89 24.32
C LEU A 56 -18.94 23.00 25.52
N VAL A 57 -17.82 22.27 25.48
CA VAL A 57 -17.18 21.73 26.69
C VAL A 57 -16.50 22.87 27.42
N LYS A 58 -16.50 22.81 28.76
CA LYS A 58 -15.76 23.77 29.58
C LYS A 58 -14.25 23.48 29.46
N PRO A 59 -13.43 24.46 29.04
CA PRO A 59 -11.98 24.27 28.94
C PRO A 59 -11.37 24.04 30.33
N GLN A 60 -10.31 23.23 30.40
CA GLN A 60 -9.66 22.84 31.66
C GLN A 60 -8.17 23.23 31.64
N PRO A 61 -7.64 23.86 32.70
CA PRO A 61 -6.21 24.12 32.81
C PRO A 61 -5.40 22.82 32.82
N GLY A 62 -4.27 22.80 32.10
CA GLY A 62 -3.38 21.64 32.01
C GLY A 62 -3.76 20.60 30.96
N TRP A 63 -4.88 20.79 30.25
CA TRP A 63 -5.32 19.93 29.15
C TRP A 63 -5.52 20.76 27.89
N PRO A 64 -4.43 21.26 27.27
CA PRO A 64 -4.50 22.20 26.16
C PRO A 64 -5.22 21.62 24.93
N ASP A 65 -5.08 20.31 24.71
CA ASP A 65 -5.64 19.58 23.58
C ASP A 65 -7.14 19.24 23.75
N LEU A 66 -7.78 19.62 24.86
CA LEU A 66 -9.23 19.47 25.06
C LEU A 66 -10.05 20.25 24.00
N VAL A 67 -9.42 21.21 23.32
CA VAL A 67 -9.98 21.91 22.14
C VAL A 67 -10.30 20.96 20.98
N PHE A 68 -9.57 19.85 20.85
CA PHE A 68 -9.71 18.85 19.79
C PHE A 68 -10.80 17.84 20.12
N THR A 69 -12.03 18.34 20.14
CA THR A 69 -13.23 17.57 20.53
C THR A 69 -13.57 16.42 19.59
N ALA A 70 -13.03 16.37 18.36
CA ALA A 70 -13.15 15.20 17.49
C ALA A 70 -12.64 13.92 18.17
N ASN A 71 -11.64 14.05 19.04
CA ASN A 71 -11.07 12.93 19.78
C ASN A 71 -11.78 12.66 21.12
N ALA A 72 -12.93 13.27 21.41
CA ALA A 72 -13.66 12.98 22.65
C ALA A 72 -14.26 11.57 22.67
N GLY A 73 -14.67 11.08 21.50
CA GLY A 73 -15.28 9.78 21.31
C GLY A 73 -15.93 9.67 19.94
N LEU A 74 -16.62 8.56 19.70
CA LEU A 74 -17.39 8.31 18.49
C LEU A 74 -18.86 8.10 18.84
N ILE A 75 -19.75 8.87 18.21
CA ILE A 75 -21.19 8.89 18.52
C ILE A 75 -21.98 8.34 17.34
N LEU A 76 -22.95 7.47 17.63
CA LEU A 76 -23.97 7.03 16.67
C LEU A 76 -25.30 6.85 17.41
N GLY A 77 -26.30 7.64 17.05
CA GLY A 77 -27.57 7.67 17.79
C GLY A 77 -27.40 8.13 19.24
N ASP A 78 -27.82 7.30 20.19
CA ASP A 78 -27.70 7.54 21.63
C ASP A 78 -26.45 6.90 22.25
N GLN A 79 -25.70 6.11 21.49
CA GLN A 79 -24.49 5.43 21.95
C GLN A 79 -23.24 6.26 21.66
N VAL A 80 -22.27 6.22 22.57
CA VAL A 80 -20.95 6.79 22.37
C VAL A 80 -19.87 5.82 22.83
N VAL A 81 -18.85 5.59 21.99
CA VAL A 81 -17.60 4.96 22.41
C VAL A 81 -16.66 6.08 22.85
N LEU A 82 -16.39 6.16 24.15
CA LEU A 82 -15.46 7.15 24.71
C LEU A 82 -14.05 6.86 24.20
N SER A 83 -13.32 7.92 23.85
CA SER A 83 -11.91 7.76 23.50
C SER A 83 -11.08 7.26 24.67
N ARG A 84 -10.05 6.50 24.33
CA ARG A 84 -9.00 6.04 25.21
C ARG A 84 -7.67 6.47 24.60
N PHE A 85 -7.03 7.48 25.17
CA PHE A 85 -5.87 8.11 24.53
C PHE A 85 -4.62 7.26 24.70
N LEU A 86 -3.83 7.13 23.63
CA LEU A 86 -2.54 6.44 23.68
C LEU A 86 -1.55 7.17 24.60
N HIS A 87 -1.51 8.50 24.48
CA HIS A 87 -0.55 9.35 25.17
C HIS A 87 -1.07 9.81 26.55
N PRO A 88 -0.29 9.63 27.64
CA PRO A 88 -0.65 10.10 28.98
C PRO A 88 -0.99 11.60 29.05
N GLU A 89 -0.39 12.40 28.18
CA GLU A 89 -0.60 13.84 28.04
C GLU A 89 -2.05 14.23 27.74
N ARG A 90 -2.83 13.31 27.13
CA ARG A 90 -4.25 13.52 26.79
C ARG A 90 -5.22 12.65 27.60
N GLN A 91 -4.76 11.62 28.30
CA GLN A 91 -5.62 10.73 29.10
C GLN A 91 -6.41 11.45 30.20
N GLY A 92 -5.95 12.62 30.66
CA GLY A 92 -6.69 13.44 31.61
C GLY A 92 -7.90 14.18 31.02
N GLU A 93 -8.09 14.15 29.70
CA GLU A 93 -9.27 14.69 29.02
C GLU A 93 -10.49 13.76 29.14
N GLU A 94 -10.25 12.44 29.21
CA GLU A 94 -11.30 11.39 29.21
C GLU A 94 -12.43 11.64 30.23
N PRO A 95 -12.16 12.03 31.50
CA PRO A 95 -13.21 12.26 32.48
C PRO A 95 -14.13 13.43 32.11
N PHE A 96 -13.60 14.49 31.49
CA PHE A 96 -14.37 15.67 31.11
C PHE A 96 -15.28 15.40 29.92
N PHE A 97 -14.79 14.64 28.93
CA PHE A 97 -15.61 14.19 27.82
C PHE A 97 -16.69 13.20 28.27
N LYS A 98 -16.34 12.26 29.15
CA LYS A 98 -17.30 11.33 29.74
C LYS A 98 -18.42 12.05 30.48
N GLU A 99 -18.07 12.99 31.36
CA GLU A 99 -19.05 13.81 32.10
C GLU A 99 -19.98 14.56 31.14
N TRP A 100 -19.42 15.14 30.08
CA TRP A 100 -20.22 15.83 29.07
C TRP A 100 -21.22 14.88 28.38
N PHE A 101 -20.77 13.72 27.90
CA PHE A 101 -21.65 12.75 27.23
C PHE A 101 -22.76 12.23 28.14
N GLU A 102 -22.44 11.86 29.38
CA GLU A 102 -23.43 11.41 30.37
C GLU A 102 -24.45 12.51 30.68
N SER A 103 -24.01 13.77 30.77
CA SER A 103 -24.91 14.92 30.99
C SER A 103 -25.89 15.18 29.85
N GLN A 104 -25.52 14.79 28.62
CA GLN A 104 -26.38 14.89 27.44
C GLN A 104 -27.28 13.66 27.24
N GLY A 105 -27.16 12.64 28.10
CA GLY A 105 -28.00 11.44 28.08
C GLY A 105 -27.51 10.33 27.14
N HIS A 106 -26.25 10.38 26.68
CA HIS A 106 -25.68 9.31 25.89
C HIS A 106 -25.34 8.08 26.75
N THR A 107 -25.44 6.89 26.15
CA THR A 107 -24.92 5.64 26.74
C THR A 107 -23.43 5.54 26.41
N VAL A 108 -22.58 5.65 27.42
CA VAL A 108 -21.13 5.68 27.25
C VAL A 108 -20.52 4.29 27.40
N HIS A 109 -19.90 3.79 26.32
CA HIS A 109 -19.05 2.61 26.33
C HIS A 109 -17.59 3.02 26.54
N VAL A 110 -16.87 2.24 27.34
CA VAL A 110 -15.46 2.50 27.67
C VAL A 110 -14.64 1.27 27.31
N LEU A 111 -13.63 1.48 26.48
CA LEU A 111 -12.68 0.43 26.06
C LEU A 111 -11.81 -0.05 27.23
N PRO A 112 -11.22 -1.26 27.14
CA PRO A 112 -10.18 -1.71 28.05
C PRO A 112 -9.07 -0.66 28.22
N PRO A 113 -8.44 -0.58 29.41
CA PRO A 113 -7.57 0.54 29.75
C PRO A 113 -6.34 0.68 28.85
N ASP A 114 -5.85 -0.43 28.31
CA ASP A 114 -4.65 -0.53 27.46
C ASP A 114 -5.00 -0.71 25.96
N LEU A 115 -6.25 -0.43 25.56
CA LEU A 115 -6.72 -0.53 24.18
C LEU A 115 -7.11 0.87 23.66
N PRO A 116 -6.16 1.63 23.08
CA PRO A 116 -6.39 3.00 22.66
C PRO A 116 -7.29 3.11 21.43
N PHE A 117 -8.08 4.19 21.40
CA PHE A 117 -9.02 4.56 20.35
C PHE A 117 -9.31 6.05 20.49
N GLU A 118 -9.07 6.85 19.45
CA GLU A 118 -9.12 8.32 19.54
C GLU A 118 -10.33 8.94 18.82
N GLY A 119 -11.47 8.25 18.88
CA GLY A 119 -12.80 8.81 18.60
C GLY A 119 -13.04 9.14 17.13
N ALA A 120 -13.84 10.17 16.88
CA ALA A 120 -14.18 10.60 15.52
C ALA A 120 -13.03 11.25 14.74
N GLY A 121 -11.86 11.44 15.37
CA GLY A 121 -10.61 11.75 14.66
C GLY A 121 -10.06 10.54 13.91
N ASP A 122 -10.21 9.33 14.47
CA ASP A 122 -9.77 8.09 13.84
C ASP A 122 -10.91 7.26 13.24
N ALA A 123 -12.16 7.56 13.55
CA ALA A 123 -13.31 6.82 13.05
C ALA A 123 -14.37 7.75 12.42
N LEU A 124 -14.52 7.69 11.11
CA LEU A 124 -15.37 8.58 10.33
C LEU A 124 -16.53 7.83 9.70
N LEU A 125 -17.74 8.27 10.03
CA LEU A 125 -18.96 7.75 9.41
C LEU A 125 -19.04 8.12 7.93
N ASP A 126 -19.42 7.15 7.11
CA ASP A 126 -19.98 7.46 5.80
C ASP A 126 -21.18 8.40 5.96
N ARG A 127 -21.27 9.44 5.12
CA ARG A 127 -22.29 10.49 5.31
C ARG A 127 -23.71 10.02 5.05
N GLU A 128 -23.89 8.89 4.35
CA GLU A 128 -25.18 8.22 4.16
C GLU A 128 -25.46 7.19 5.28
N GLY A 129 -24.54 7.01 6.22
CA GLY A 129 -24.70 6.15 7.39
C GLY A 129 -24.53 4.66 7.10
N ARG A 130 -23.93 4.30 5.96
CA ARG A 130 -23.84 2.90 5.50
C ARG A 130 -22.86 2.07 6.32
N TRP A 131 -21.73 2.67 6.68
CA TRP A 131 -20.64 2.03 7.42
C TRP A 131 -19.76 3.09 8.11
N LEU A 132 -18.85 2.62 8.95
CA LEU A 132 -17.82 3.40 9.63
C LEU A 132 -16.45 3.10 9.02
N TRP A 133 -15.70 4.13 8.66
CA TRP A 133 -14.28 4.03 8.33
C TRP A 133 -13.46 4.20 9.61
N ALA A 134 -12.59 3.26 9.95
CA ALA A 134 -11.78 3.32 11.16
C ALA A 134 -10.29 3.19 10.84
N GLY A 135 -9.51 4.20 11.22
CA GLY A 135 -8.07 4.28 11.04
C GLY A 135 -7.32 3.58 12.16
N TYR A 136 -6.22 2.92 11.81
CA TYR A 136 -5.26 2.37 12.77
C TYR A 136 -3.83 2.55 12.27
N GLY A 137 -2.84 2.40 13.15
CA GLY A 137 -1.40 2.44 12.82
C GLY A 137 -0.58 3.26 13.81
N PHE A 138 -1.08 4.45 14.19
CA PHE A 138 -0.35 5.37 15.09
C PHE A 138 -1.01 5.59 16.45
N ARG A 139 -2.34 5.68 16.49
CA ARG A 139 -3.10 6.11 17.69
C ARG A 139 -4.10 5.04 18.13
N THR A 140 -5.08 4.79 17.28
CA THR A 140 -6.10 3.76 17.50
C THR A 140 -5.54 2.37 17.20
N GLU A 141 -5.77 1.42 18.12
CA GLU A 141 -5.43 0.01 17.92
C GLU A 141 -6.47 -0.71 17.06
N LEU A 142 -6.00 -1.58 16.15
CA LEU A 142 -6.87 -2.36 15.26
C LEU A 142 -7.91 -3.18 16.04
N ASP A 143 -7.51 -3.76 17.17
CA ASP A 143 -8.39 -4.58 18.02
C ASP A 143 -9.59 -3.81 18.60
N SER A 144 -9.54 -2.48 18.66
CA SER A 144 -10.66 -1.65 19.14
C SER A 144 -11.86 -1.67 18.19
N HIS A 145 -11.62 -1.83 16.89
CA HIS A 145 -12.66 -1.72 15.85
C HIS A 145 -13.74 -2.81 15.98
N ALA A 146 -13.38 -4.01 16.47
CA ALA A 146 -14.35 -5.08 16.70
C ALA A 146 -15.36 -4.71 17.81
N LEU A 147 -14.89 -4.08 18.89
CA LEU A 147 -15.75 -3.59 19.97
C LEU A 147 -16.60 -2.41 19.50
N VAL A 148 -16.02 -1.51 18.68
CA VAL A 148 -16.77 -0.39 18.08
C VAL A 148 -17.91 -0.89 17.18
N ALA A 149 -17.65 -1.90 16.34
CA ALA A 149 -18.67 -2.53 15.49
C ALA A 149 -19.82 -3.12 16.31
N GLU A 150 -19.48 -3.86 17.38
CA GLU A 150 -20.45 -4.48 18.29
C GLU A 150 -21.31 -3.44 19.01
N TRP A 151 -20.68 -2.44 19.63
CA TRP A 151 -21.37 -1.47 20.48
C TRP A 151 -22.22 -0.47 19.70
N LEU A 152 -21.77 -0.07 18.51
CA LEU A 152 -22.51 0.87 17.66
C LEU A 152 -23.42 0.16 16.65
N GLY A 153 -23.29 -1.16 16.49
CA GLY A 153 -24.09 -1.95 15.55
C GLY A 153 -23.84 -1.59 14.08
N ILE A 154 -22.64 -1.12 13.72
CA ILE A 154 -22.33 -0.64 12.36
C ILE A 154 -21.22 -1.48 11.71
N GLU A 155 -21.28 -1.63 10.38
CA GLU A 155 -20.15 -2.21 9.63
C GLU A 155 -18.90 -1.33 9.80
N VAL A 156 -17.78 -1.92 10.20
CA VAL A 156 -16.50 -1.20 10.37
C VAL A 156 -15.48 -1.61 9.32
N LEU A 157 -15.00 -0.64 8.55
CA LEU A 157 -13.99 -0.78 7.51
C LEU A 157 -12.65 -0.22 8.01
N SER A 158 -11.67 -1.09 8.20
CA SER A 158 -10.36 -0.72 8.76
C SER A 158 -9.41 -0.18 7.69
N LEU A 159 -8.79 0.97 7.94
CA LEU A 159 -7.82 1.64 7.06
C LEU A 159 -6.49 1.83 7.82
N HIS A 160 -5.40 1.36 7.24
CA HIS A 160 -4.06 1.46 7.82
C HIS A 160 -3.38 2.77 7.41
N LEU A 161 -3.04 3.58 8.40
CA LEU A 161 -2.33 4.85 8.24
C LEU A 161 -0.82 4.59 8.24
N MET A 162 -0.13 5.12 7.24
CA MET A 162 1.29 4.83 6.98
C MET A 162 2.22 6.04 7.07
N ASP A 163 1.66 7.25 7.09
CA ASP A 163 2.41 8.49 7.16
C ASP A 163 2.18 9.16 8.51
N GLU A 164 3.24 9.28 9.33
CA GLU A 164 3.18 9.85 10.69
C GLU A 164 2.66 11.30 10.70
N ARG A 165 2.75 12.03 9.57
CA ARG A 165 2.18 13.37 9.44
C ARG A 165 0.65 13.32 9.45
N PHE A 166 0.05 12.21 9.01
CA PHE A 166 -1.38 11.99 8.95
C PHE A 166 -1.80 10.93 9.99
N TYR A 167 -1.42 11.17 11.25
CA TYR A 167 -1.53 10.21 12.35
C TYR A 167 -2.97 9.90 12.80
N HIS A 168 -3.93 10.75 12.42
CA HIS A 168 -5.37 10.51 12.58
C HIS A 168 -6.05 10.41 11.22
N LEU A 169 -7.08 9.54 11.13
CA LEU A 169 -7.81 9.34 9.88
C LEU A 169 -8.38 10.66 9.31
N ASP A 170 -8.93 11.53 10.16
CA ASP A 170 -9.53 12.81 9.77
C ASP A 170 -8.56 13.86 9.22
N THR A 171 -7.26 13.61 9.30
CA THR A 171 -6.24 14.50 8.71
C THR A 171 -6.02 14.22 7.23
N CYS A 172 -6.37 13.03 6.76
CA CYS A 172 -6.17 12.58 5.37
C CYS A 172 -7.42 11.97 4.72
N PHE A 173 -8.55 11.89 5.42
CA PHE A 173 -9.80 11.28 4.95
C PHE A 173 -11.03 12.06 5.41
N CYS A 174 -11.97 12.33 4.51
CA CYS A 174 -13.17 13.11 4.81
C CYS A 174 -14.36 12.66 3.95
N PRO A 175 -15.26 11.82 4.50
CA PRO A 175 -16.53 11.51 3.86
C PRO A 175 -17.41 12.76 3.74
N LEU A 176 -17.96 13.00 2.55
CA LEU A 176 -18.78 14.16 2.22
C LEU A 176 -20.22 13.74 1.82
N THR A 177 -21.16 14.67 1.96
CA THR A 177 -22.56 14.47 1.60
C THR A 177 -22.73 14.04 0.13
N GLY A 178 -23.68 13.16 -0.16
CA GLY A 178 -23.88 12.62 -1.51
C GLY A 178 -22.91 11.49 -1.89
N GLY A 179 -22.20 10.93 -0.90
CA GLY A 179 -21.29 9.81 -1.06
C GLY A 179 -19.94 10.18 -1.69
N TYR A 180 -19.61 11.46 -1.74
CA TYR A 180 -18.28 11.94 -2.13
C TYR A 180 -17.25 11.65 -1.04
N LEU A 181 -16.00 11.48 -1.43
CA LEU A 181 -14.88 11.28 -0.53
C LEU A 181 -13.74 12.21 -0.91
N LEU A 182 -13.32 13.05 0.02
CA LEU A 182 -12.10 13.84 -0.06
C LEU A 182 -11.00 13.10 0.72
N TYR A 183 -9.92 12.68 0.06
CA TYR A 183 -8.86 11.91 0.74
C TYR A 183 -7.49 12.08 0.08
N TYR A 184 -6.43 11.78 0.83
CA TYR A 184 -5.04 11.77 0.37
C TYR A 184 -4.54 10.32 0.26
N PRO A 185 -4.52 9.72 -0.95
CA PRO A 185 -4.20 8.30 -1.14
C PRO A 185 -2.84 7.84 -0.56
N PRO A 186 -1.74 8.63 -0.61
CA PRO A 186 -0.45 8.21 -0.07
C PRO A 186 -0.38 8.06 1.45
N ALA A 187 -1.37 8.54 2.22
CA ALA A 187 -1.42 8.30 3.67
C ALA A 187 -1.78 6.84 4.03
N PHE A 188 -2.20 6.04 3.06
CA PHE A 188 -2.71 4.68 3.25
C PHE A 188 -1.83 3.63 2.57
N ASP A 189 -1.80 2.42 3.11
CA ASP A 189 -1.21 1.27 2.40
C ASP A 189 -2.03 0.85 1.17
N SER A 190 -1.49 -0.10 0.40
CA SER A 190 -2.10 -0.60 -0.82
C SER A 190 -3.44 -1.31 -0.59
N TYR A 191 -3.56 -2.09 0.49
CA TYR A 191 -4.80 -2.76 0.91
C TYR A 191 -5.91 -1.73 1.19
N SER A 192 -5.61 -0.73 2.01
CA SER A 192 -6.55 0.32 2.43
C SER A 192 -6.99 1.17 1.25
N ASN A 193 -6.06 1.53 0.36
CA ASN A 193 -6.41 2.18 -0.91
C ASN A 193 -7.38 1.31 -1.71
N ARG A 194 -7.07 0.04 -1.97
CA ARG A 194 -7.96 -0.87 -2.71
C ARG A 194 -9.35 -0.97 -2.07
N LEU A 195 -9.44 -1.02 -0.74
CA LEU A 195 -10.72 -1.02 -0.02
C LEU A 195 -11.54 0.24 -0.30
N ILE A 196 -10.90 1.42 -0.27
CA ILE A 196 -11.53 2.71 -0.63
C ILE A 196 -12.02 2.66 -2.09
N GLU A 197 -11.20 2.20 -3.03
CA GLU A 197 -11.55 2.17 -4.46
C GLU A 197 -12.69 1.19 -4.78
N MET A 198 -12.82 0.10 -4.01
CA MET A 198 -13.93 -0.85 -4.13
C MET A 198 -15.25 -0.30 -3.59
N ARG A 199 -15.19 0.54 -2.54
CA ARG A 199 -16.38 1.05 -1.84
C ARG A 199 -16.85 2.39 -2.39
N VAL A 200 -15.96 3.22 -2.94
CA VAL A 200 -16.27 4.56 -3.45
C VAL A 200 -16.00 4.65 -4.96
N PRO A 201 -17.05 4.89 -5.79
CA PRO A 201 -16.90 5.05 -7.23
C PRO A 201 -15.90 6.15 -7.62
N ALA A 202 -15.22 5.97 -8.76
CA ALA A 202 -14.16 6.89 -9.21
C ALA A 202 -14.63 8.34 -9.34
N GLU A 203 -15.85 8.56 -9.84
CA GLU A 203 -16.47 9.86 -10.02
C GLU A 203 -16.81 10.58 -8.69
N LYS A 204 -16.81 9.85 -7.57
CA LYS A 204 -17.06 10.39 -6.23
C LYS A 204 -15.78 10.55 -5.40
N ARG A 205 -14.63 10.12 -5.93
CA ARG A 205 -13.33 10.23 -5.27
C ARG A 205 -12.65 11.55 -5.66
N ILE A 206 -12.45 12.41 -4.68
CA ILE A 206 -11.66 13.65 -4.78
C ILE A 206 -10.32 13.36 -4.09
N ALA A 207 -9.40 12.77 -4.85
CA ALA A 207 -8.03 12.52 -4.40
C ALA A 207 -7.23 13.82 -4.45
N ILE A 208 -6.67 14.24 -3.32
CA ILE A 208 -5.88 15.48 -3.24
C ILE A 208 -4.39 15.23 -3.40
N ASP A 209 -3.67 16.29 -3.79
CA ASP A 209 -2.22 16.30 -3.84
C ASP A 209 -1.62 16.70 -2.48
N GLU A 210 -0.34 16.39 -2.28
CA GLU A 210 0.39 16.64 -1.03
C GLU A 210 0.32 18.11 -0.55
N PRO A 211 0.40 19.16 -1.41
CA PRO A 211 0.30 20.54 -0.95
C PRO A 211 -1.01 20.90 -0.25
N ASP A 212 -2.14 20.32 -0.69
CA ASP A 212 -3.42 20.49 -0.02
C ASP A 212 -3.50 19.63 1.24
N ALA A 213 -2.95 18.41 1.19
CA ALA A 213 -2.94 17.48 2.33
C ALA A 213 -2.19 18.08 3.53
N ILE A 214 -0.98 18.61 3.34
CA ILE A 214 -0.18 19.23 4.42
C ILE A 214 -0.81 20.52 4.97
N ASN A 215 -1.74 21.15 4.23
CA ASN A 215 -2.53 22.29 4.70
C ASN A 215 -3.84 21.86 5.38
N PHE A 216 -3.99 20.56 5.67
CA PHE A 216 -5.14 19.96 6.33
C PHE A 216 -6.45 20.11 5.55
N ALA A 217 -6.40 20.02 4.21
CA ALA A 217 -7.60 20.11 3.38
C ALA A 217 -8.62 18.99 3.66
N CYS A 218 -8.15 17.78 4.00
CA CYS A 218 -9.04 16.68 4.43
C CYS A 218 -9.64 16.91 5.82
N ASN A 219 -9.01 17.73 6.68
CA ASN A 219 -9.51 18.01 8.02
C ASN A 219 -10.61 19.08 7.99
N ALA A 220 -11.68 18.76 7.26
CA ALA A 220 -12.76 19.66 6.92
C ALA A 220 -14.09 19.28 7.57
N VAL A 221 -14.91 20.29 7.86
CA VAL A 221 -16.27 20.13 8.40
C VAL A 221 -17.27 20.22 7.25
N ASN A 222 -18.00 19.12 7.00
CA ASN A 222 -19.06 19.10 6.01
C ASN A 222 -20.45 19.34 6.64
N ILE A 223 -21.15 20.37 6.14
CA ILE A 223 -22.51 20.74 6.54
C ILE A 223 -23.36 20.89 5.27
N GLY A 224 -24.05 19.81 4.89
CA GLY A 224 -24.76 19.74 3.60
C GLY A 224 -23.79 19.95 2.44
N GLN A 225 -24.02 21.00 1.63
CA GLN A 225 -23.15 21.32 0.49
C GLN A 225 -22.05 22.33 0.83
N THR A 226 -21.86 22.70 2.10
CA THR A 226 -20.73 23.53 2.51
C THR A 226 -19.61 22.65 3.09
N VAL A 227 -18.37 22.94 2.71
CA VAL A 227 -17.16 22.33 3.29
C VAL A 227 -16.30 23.45 3.89
N ILE A 228 -16.11 23.41 5.21
CA ILE A 228 -15.33 24.41 5.95
C ILE A 228 -13.95 23.83 6.27
N MET A 229 -12.88 24.53 5.90
CA MET A 229 -11.50 24.05 6.06
C MET A 229 -10.51 25.20 6.31
N ASN A 230 -9.25 24.86 6.58
CA ASN A 230 -8.18 25.84 6.77
C ASN A 230 -7.85 26.60 5.47
N GLN A 231 -7.43 25.86 4.44
CA GLN A 231 -7.01 26.40 3.16
C GLN A 231 -7.14 25.33 2.07
N ALA A 232 -7.48 25.74 0.85
CA ALA A 232 -7.48 24.90 -0.35
C ALA A 232 -6.85 25.62 -1.56
N SER A 233 -6.15 24.84 -2.39
CA SER A 233 -5.69 25.26 -3.71
C SER A 233 -6.85 25.63 -4.63
N ASP A 234 -6.55 26.41 -5.66
CA ASP A 234 -7.55 26.79 -6.67
C ASP A 234 -8.07 25.56 -7.43
N ASP A 235 -7.21 24.56 -7.66
CA ASP A 235 -7.59 23.30 -8.28
C ASP A 235 -8.54 22.50 -7.39
N LEU A 236 -8.25 22.38 -6.09
CA LEU A 236 -9.15 21.70 -5.15
C LEU A 236 -10.49 22.42 -5.02
N LYS A 237 -10.48 23.76 -4.96
CA LYS A 237 -11.71 24.57 -4.98
C LYS A 237 -12.55 24.30 -6.22
N ALA A 238 -11.91 24.23 -7.39
CA ALA A 238 -12.60 23.93 -8.65
C ALA A 238 -13.21 22.52 -8.65
N GLN A 239 -12.49 21.52 -8.14
CA GLN A 239 -12.99 20.14 -8.03
C GLN A 239 -14.20 20.04 -7.08
N LEU A 240 -14.12 20.65 -5.90
CA LEU A 240 -15.23 20.68 -4.93
C LEU A 240 -16.44 21.43 -5.48
N ALA A 241 -16.22 22.56 -6.16
CA ALA A 241 -17.29 23.32 -6.80
C ALA A 241 -17.97 22.52 -7.93
N ALA A 242 -17.21 21.77 -8.73
CA ALA A 242 -17.74 20.89 -9.78
C ALA A 242 -18.58 19.74 -9.20
N ALA A 243 -18.23 19.25 -8.00
CA ALA A 243 -19.02 18.28 -7.25
C ALA A 243 -20.24 18.90 -6.53
N GLY A 244 -20.42 20.23 -6.61
CA GLY A 244 -21.56 20.95 -6.05
C GLY A 244 -21.36 21.44 -4.61
N PHE A 245 -20.12 21.53 -4.13
CA PHE A 245 -19.80 22.05 -2.80
C PHE A 245 -19.36 23.52 -2.83
N GLU A 246 -19.79 24.28 -1.82
CA GLU A 246 -19.25 25.59 -1.47
C GLU A 246 -18.08 25.41 -0.51
N VAL A 247 -16.91 25.93 -0.87
CA VAL A 247 -15.72 25.92 -0.01
C VAL A 247 -15.69 27.19 0.82
N VAL A 248 -15.60 27.04 2.15
CA VAL A 248 -15.45 28.14 3.10
C VAL A 248 -14.12 27.99 3.82
N GLU A 249 -13.18 28.89 3.53
CA GLU A 249 -11.88 28.92 4.18
C GLU A 249 -11.93 29.78 5.45
N THR A 250 -11.27 29.32 6.51
CA THR A 250 -11.00 30.11 7.71
C THR A 250 -9.61 29.74 8.24
N PRO A 251 -8.72 30.70 8.49
CA PRO A 251 -7.36 30.38 8.90
C PRO A 251 -7.36 29.68 10.25
N LEU A 252 -6.66 28.55 10.35
CA LEU A 252 -6.52 27.74 11.57
C LEU A 252 -5.05 27.41 11.89
N THR A 253 -4.14 28.23 11.39
CA THR A 253 -2.69 27.99 11.43
C THR A 253 -2.11 27.80 12.84
N GLU A 254 -2.72 28.38 13.88
CA GLU A 254 -2.26 28.17 15.26
C GLU A 254 -2.58 26.77 15.78
N PHE A 255 -3.64 26.13 15.27
CA PHE A 255 -4.01 24.75 15.60
C PHE A 255 -3.22 23.74 14.76
N LEU A 256 -2.82 24.11 13.53
CA LEU A 256 -1.91 23.28 12.71
C LEU A 256 -0.57 23.02 13.43
N LYS A 257 -0.12 23.95 14.30
CA LYS A 257 1.08 23.75 15.14
C LYS A 257 0.97 22.59 16.13
N ALA A 258 -0.26 22.20 16.50
CA ALA A 258 -0.55 21.03 17.32
C ALA A 258 -0.97 19.81 16.49
N GLY A 259 -1.03 19.93 15.15
CA GLY A 259 -1.45 18.86 14.26
C GLY A 259 -2.96 18.74 14.05
N GLY A 260 -3.74 19.80 14.29
CA GLY A 260 -5.20 19.78 14.07
C GLY A 260 -5.73 20.98 13.28
N ALA A 261 -6.90 20.83 12.64
CA ALA A 261 -7.58 21.92 11.94
C ALA A 261 -9.11 21.91 12.19
N ALA A 262 -9.92 22.16 11.16
CA ALA A 262 -11.35 22.44 11.33
C ALA A 262 -12.12 21.24 11.90
N LYS A 263 -11.89 20.05 11.33
CA LYS A 263 -12.57 18.83 11.76
C LYS A 263 -12.13 18.43 13.17
N CYS A 264 -10.83 18.48 13.50
CA CYS A 264 -10.34 18.12 14.84
C CYS A 264 -10.99 18.97 15.96
N LEU A 265 -11.26 20.24 15.68
CA LEU A 265 -11.89 21.18 16.63
C LEU A 265 -13.40 20.93 16.82
N THR A 266 -13.98 19.95 16.14
CA THR A 266 -15.43 19.70 16.14
C THR A 266 -15.79 18.22 16.24
N LEU A 267 -16.84 17.90 17.00
CA LEU A 267 -17.46 16.58 16.99
C LEU A 267 -18.94 16.72 16.67
N ARG A 268 -19.42 16.03 15.64
CA ARG A 268 -20.86 15.99 15.35
C ARG A 268 -21.53 15.01 16.32
N VAL A 269 -22.51 15.48 17.09
CA VAL A 269 -23.10 14.72 18.22
C VAL A 269 -24.49 14.15 17.95
N ASN A 270 -25.05 14.40 16.76
CA ASN A 270 -26.34 13.86 16.35
C ASN A 270 -26.24 13.14 15.00
N GLU A 271 -25.43 12.09 14.97
CA GLU A 271 -25.33 11.22 13.81
C GLU A 271 -26.51 10.24 13.77
N PRO A 272 -27.26 10.19 12.65
CA PRO A 272 -28.44 9.34 12.54
C PRO A 272 -28.07 7.86 12.44
N VAL A 273 -28.89 7.00 13.03
CA VAL A 273 -28.76 5.54 12.93
C VAL A 273 -29.43 5.05 11.64
N HIS A 274 -28.71 4.27 10.84
CA HIS A 274 -29.28 3.63 9.65
C HIS A 274 -30.11 2.40 10.05
N PRO A 275 -31.28 2.14 9.45
CA PRO A 275 -32.22 1.11 9.91
C PRO A 275 -31.78 -0.35 9.75
N GLU A 276 -30.71 -0.63 9.02
CA GLU A 276 -30.16 -1.99 8.83
C GLU A 276 -28.75 -2.11 9.44
N PRO A 277 -28.63 -2.18 10.79
CA PRO A 277 -27.35 -2.43 11.46
C PRO A 277 -26.95 -3.90 11.34
N THR A 278 -25.73 -4.16 10.86
CA THR A 278 -25.17 -5.53 10.79
C THR A 278 -24.22 -5.84 11.95
N GLY A 279 -23.60 -4.82 12.58
CA GLY A 279 -22.61 -5.01 13.65
C GLY A 279 -21.39 -5.84 13.22
N GLU A 280 -21.11 -5.89 11.91
CA GLU A 280 -20.05 -6.74 11.35
C GLU A 280 -18.71 -6.00 11.32
N SER A 281 -17.66 -6.66 11.82
CA SER A 281 -16.27 -6.23 11.63
C SER A 281 -15.56 -7.21 10.71
N GLY A 282 -14.79 -6.69 9.74
CA GLY A 282 -13.92 -7.50 8.88
C GLY A 282 -12.70 -8.09 9.61
N ILE A 283 -12.51 -7.75 10.89
CA ILE A 283 -11.35 -8.16 11.67
C ILE A 283 -11.42 -9.63 12.02
N ILE A 284 -10.30 -10.30 11.80
CA ILE A 284 -10.12 -11.72 12.11
C ILE A 284 -8.95 -11.83 13.06
N SER A 285 -9.10 -12.64 14.12
CA SER A 285 -8.03 -12.96 15.04
C SER A 285 -7.73 -14.46 15.01
N ARG A 286 -6.45 -14.82 15.12
CA ARG A 286 -5.96 -16.20 15.25
C ARG A 286 -4.90 -16.28 16.33
N THR A 287 -4.86 -17.39 17.06
CA THR A 287 -3.80 -17.63 18.05
C THR A 287 -2.69 -18.45 17.39
N VAL A 288 -1.45 -18.08 17.64
CA VAL A 288 -0.27 -18.86 17.23
C VAL A 288 0.63 -19.14 18.42
N THR A 289 1.20 -20.34 18.45
CA THR A 289 2.19 -20.75 19.43
C THR A 289 3.57 -20.77 18.78
N MET A 290 4.56 -20.18 19.46
CA MET A 290 5.96 -20.21 19.05
C MET A 290 6.81 -20.83 20.14
N THR A 291 7.70 -21.76 19.78
CA THR A 291 8.64 -22.40 20.71
C THR A 291 10.09 -22.28 20.23
N GLY A 292 11.00 -21.95 21.15
CA GLY A 292 12.44 -21.89 20.86
C GLY A 292 13.20 -20.95 21.80
N HIS A 293 14.40 -20.52 21.39
CA HIS A 293 15.13 -19.47 22.09
C HIS A 293 14.57 -18.09 21.75
N LEU A 294 13.35 -17.80 22.22
CA LEU A 294 12.55 -16.66 21.76
C LEU A 294 13.24 -15.31 21.96
N LEU A 295 13.87 -15.11 23.13
CA LEU A 295 14.57 -13.87 23.49
C LEU A 295 15.97 -13.80 22.88
N ASP A 296 16.79 -14.83 23.10
CA ASP A 296 18.21 -14.83 22.69
C ASP A 296 18.40 -14.71 21.17
N SER A 297 17.49 -15.27 20.38
CA SER A 297 17.55 -15.23 18.92
C SER A 297 16.68 -14.13 18.29
N GLY A 298 16.08 -13.26 19.12
CA GLY A 298 15.14 -12.23 18.68
C GLY A 298 13.98 -12.78 17.85
N LEU A 299 13.57 -14.04 18.08
CA LEU A 299 12.56 -14.69 17.24
C LEU A 299 11.17 -14.09 17.49
N VAL A 300 10.83 -13.86 18.76
CA VAL A 300 9.54 -13.25 19.10
C VAL A 300 9.46 -11.83 18.54
N ASN A 301 10.51 -11.01 18.72
CA ASN A 301 10.54 -9.65 18.17
C ASN A 301 10.32 -9.65 16.65
N ARG A 302 11.08 -10.47 15.91
CA ARG A 302 10.90 -10.59 14.45
C ARG A 302 9.49 -11.01 14.04
N ALA A 303 8.82 -11.84 14.84
CA ALA A 303 7.45 -12.27 14.57
C ALA A 303 6.44 -11.16 14.88
N LEU A 304 6.63 -10.40 15.95
CA LEU A 304 5.79 -9.25 16.29
C LEU A 304 5.95 -8.12 15.27
N ASP A 305 7.18 -7.79 14.89
CA ASP A 305 7.49 -6.82 13.82
C ASP A 305 6.82 -7.22 12.50
N LEU A 306 6.79 -8.53 12.22
CA LEU A 306 6.14 -9.07 11.03
C LEU A 306 4.65 -8.81 11.00
N VAL A 307 3.98 -9.00 12.14
CA VAL A 307 2.54 -8.79 12.25
C VAL A 307 2.20 -7.33 12.01
N VAL A 308 2.92 -6.40 12.64
CA VAL A 308 2.69 -4.95 12.51
C VAL A 308 3.02 -4.46 11.10
N GLU A 309 4.18 -4.82 10.57
CA GLU A 309 4.58 -4.44 9.19
C GLU A 309 3.65 -5.05 8.13
N GLY A 310 3.04 -6.20 8.42
CA GLY A 310 2.01 -6.82 7.58
C GLY A 310 0.63 -6.15 7.68
N GLY A 311 0.50 -5.05 8.43
CA GLY A 311 -0.77 -4.35 8.64
C GLY A 311 -1.71 -5.02 9.65
N GLY A 312 -1.21 -5.96 10.46
CA GLY A 312 -1.96 -6.55 11.57
C GLY A 312 -1.61 -5.91 12.91
N SER A 313 -2.25 -6.41 13.98
CA SER A 313 -1.90 -6.12 15.37
C SER A 313 -1.75 -7.42 16.15
N PHE A 314 -1.16 -7.36 17.35
CA PHE A 314 -0.92 -8.55 18.16
C PHE A 314 -1.16 -8.30 19.65
N GLN A 315 -1.45 -9.39 20.35
CA GLN A 315 -1.49 -9.46 21.80
C GLN A 315 -0.77 -10.74 22.28
N VAL A 316 0.27 -10.58 23.09
CA VAL A 316 0.93 -11.73 23.73
C VAL A 316 0.04 -12.22 24.88
N LEU A 317 -0.57 -13.38 24.73
CA LEU A 317 -1.50 -13.97 25.71
C LEU A 317 -0.73 -14.63 26.87
N LYS A 318 0.35 -15.32 26.53
CA LYS A 318 1.15 -16.08 27.49
C LYS A 318 2.61 -16.15 27.05
N PHE A 319 3.55 -16.05 28.00
CA PHE A 319 4.97 -16.24 27.76
C PHE A 319 5.59 -17.10 28.86
N ASP A 320 5.93 -18.34 28.53
CA ASP A 320 6.59 -19.29 29.43
C ASP A 320 8.11 -19.28 29.18
N LEU A 321 8.87 -18.66 30.09
CA LEU A 321 10.33 -18.56 30.00
C LEU A 321 11.01 -19.89 30.36
N GLY A 322 11.96 -20.32 29.51
CA GLY A 322 12.79 -21.48 29.78
C GLY A 322 13.56 -21.39 31.10
N THR A 323 13.67 -22.51 31.82
CA THR A 323 14.28 -22.57 33.17
C THR A 323 15.77 -22.24 33.22
N GLN A 324 16.49 -22.42 32.13
CA GLN A 324 17.92 -22.21 31.97
C GLN A 324 18.17 -21.59 30.59
N ARG A 325 19.35 -21.00 30.36
CA ARG A 325 19.71 -20.38 29.07
C ARG A 325 19.52 -21.30 27.85
N GLN A 326 19.74 -22.60 28.03
CA GLN A 326 19.58 -23.60 26.96
C GLN A 326 18.17 -24.20 26.88
N SER A 327 17.28 -23.85 27.81
CA SER A 327 15.87 -24.27 27.77
C SER A 327 15.11 -23.43 26.75
N THR A 328 14.19 -24.06 26.03
CA THR A 328 13.28 -23.35 25.11
C THR A 328 12.19 -22.63 25.87
N SER A 329 11.85 -21.43 25.41
CA SER A 329 10.66 -20.68 25.84
C SER A 329 9.50 -20.93 24.89
N THR A 330 8.27 -20.71 25.37
CA THR A 330 7.05 -20.78 24.56
C THR A 330 6.23 -19.51 24.72
N ALA A 331 5.65 -19.02 23.63
CA ALA A 331 4.76 -17.87 23.64
C ALA A 331 3.50 -18.15 22.82
N ASP A 332 2.34 -17.79 23.38
CA ASP A 332 1.05 -17.79 22.70
C ASP A 332 0.70 -16.35 22.36
N ILE A 333 0.51 -16.08 21.07
CA ILE A 333 0.33 -14.74 20.53
C ILE A 333 -0.99 -14.74 19.76
N ARG A 334 -1.92 -13.87 20.14
CA ARG A 334 -3.09 -13.54 19.32
C ARG A 334 -2.65 -12.55 18.26
N VAL A 335 -2.89 -12.89 17.01
CA VAL A 335 -2.66 -12.05 15.84
C VAL A 335 -4.01 -11.61 15.32
N SER A 336 -4.17 -10.32 15.04
CA SER A 336 -5.37 -9.73 14.45
C SER A 336 -5.03 -9.07 13.12
N ALA A 337 -5.94 -9.16 12.16
CA ALA A 337 -5.77 -8.55 10.83
C ALA A 337 -7.09 -7.92 10.37
N PRO A 338 -7.03 -6.86 9.53
CA PRO A 338 -8.22 -6.14 9.04
C PRO A 338 -9.06 -6.94 8.04
N SER A 339 -8.52 -8.04 7.50
CA SER A 339 -9.20 -8.95 6.58
C SER A 339 -8.54 -10.32 6.53
N GLN A 340 -9.22 -11.27 5.88
CA GLN A 340 -8.68 -12.61 5.65
C GLN A 340 -7.45 -12.58 4.75
N GLU A 341 -7.42 -11.70 3.74
CA GLU A 341 -6.29 -11.54 2.81
C GLU A 341 -5.01 -11.14 3.57
N VAL A 342 -5.12 -10.17 4.49
CA VAL A 342 -3.99 -9.72 5.32
C VAL A 342 -3.60 -10.78 6.36
N MET A 343 -4.58 -11.44 6.99
CA MET A 343 -4.31 -12.55 7.93
C MET A 343 -3.51 -13.66 7.26
N ASP A 344 -3.92 -14.05 6.07
CA ASP A 344 -3.29 -15.10 5.27
C ASP A 344 -1.82 -14.76 4.94
N GLU A 345 -1.53 -13.49 4.62
CA GLU A 345 -0.18 -13.01 4.36
C GLU A 345 0.71 -12.98 5.60
N ILE A 346 0.16 -12.59 6.76
CA ILE A 346 0.88 -12.61 8.04
C ILE A 346 1.16 -14.07 8.45
N MET A 347 0.14 -14.92 8.41
CA MET A 347 0.24 -16.33 8.80
C MET A 347 1.26 -17.09 7.96
N ALA A 348 1.33 -16.83 6.67
CA ALA A 348 2.35 -17.41 5.78
C ALA A 348 3.76 -17.27 6.34
N GLN A 349 4.09 -16.08 6.82
CA GLN A 349 5.44 -15.74 7.23
C GLN A 349 5.70 -16.14 8.69
N LEU A 350 4.67 -16.11 9.53
CA LEU A 350 4.74 -16.69 10.87
C LEU A 350 5.01 -18.20 10.81
N ILE A 351 4.36 -18.92 9.88
CA ILE A 351 4.63 -20.34 9.62
C ILE A 351 6.08 -20.56 9.20
N ASP A 352 6.63 -19.68 8.35
CA ASP A 352 8.06 -19.73 8.03
C ASP A 352 8.92 -19.53 9.27
N LEU A 353 8.59 -18.59 10.17
CA LEU A 353 9.32 -18.42 11.44
C LEU A 353 9.19 -19.61 12.42
N GLY A 354 8.31 -20.56 12.12
CA GLY A 354 8.04 -21.76 12.90
C GLY A 354 6.90 -21.60 13.90
N ALA A 355 6.02 -20.61 13.70
CA ALA A 355 4.77 -20.51 14.42
C ALA A 355 3.84 -21.65 13.99
N VAL A 356 3.08 -22.18 14.95
CA VAL A 356 2.10 -23.25 14.73
C VAL A 356 0.76 -22.85 15.34
N ALA A 357 -0.33 -23.38 14.81
CA ALA A 357 -1.62 -23.28 15.48
C ALA A 357 -1.56 -24.05 16.83
N PRO A 358 -2.28 -23.60 17.86
CA PRO A 358 -2.47 -24.37 19.08
C PRO A 358 -3.03 -25.76 18.77
N PRO A 359 -2.68 -26.81 19.54
CA PRO A 359 -3.14 -28.18 19.29
C PRO A 359 -4.68 -28.33 19.19
N GLU A 360 -5.41 -27.47 19.91
CA GLU A 360 -6.88 -27.45 19.94
C GLU A 360 -7.51 -26.80 18.69
N GLU A 361 -6.74 -25.98 17.97
CA GLU A 361 -7.14 -25.26 16.77
C GLU A 361 -6.53 -25.86 15.48
N GLU A 362 -5.79 -26.97 15.57
CA GLU A 362 -5.27 -27.64 14.38
C GLU A 362 -6.45 -28.14 13.52
N ILE A 363 -6.45 -27.75 12.25
CA ILE A 363 -7.41 -28.19 11.23
C ILE A 363 -6.68 -28.75 10.01
N ASP A 364 -7.38 -29.54 9.18
CA ASP A 364 -6.83 -30.08 7.94
C ASP A 364 -6.67 -28.98 6.89
N ALA A 365 -5.71 -29.15 5.99
CA ALA A 365 -5.47 -28.23 4.89
C ALA A 365 -6.68 -28.19 3.94
N ARG A 366 -7.06 -26.99 3.52
CA ARG A 366 -8.13 -26.79 2.54
C ARG A 366 -7.63 -27.17 1.15
N LEU A 367 -8.40 -27.99 0.45
CA LEU A 367 -8.05 -28.51 -0.88
C LEU A 367 -9.03 -28.02 -1.93
N VAL A 368 -8.51 -27.61 -3.08
CA VAL A 368 -9.31 -27.22 -4.25
C VAL A 368 -8.80 -27.98 -5.47
N ALA A 369 -9.74 -28.47 -6.28
CA ALA A 369 -9.41 -29.18 -7.52
C ALA A 369 -8.97 -28.21 -8.62
N ILE A 370 -7.90 -28.55 -9.34
CA ILE A 370 -7.49 -27.83 -10.54
C ILE A 370 -8.51 -28.01 -11.66
N THR A 371 -9.00 -26.89 -12.21
CA THR A 371 -9.96 -26.84 -13.31
C THR A 371 -9.32 -26.56 -14.67
N GLN A 372 -8.11 -25.99 -14.69
CA GLN A 372 -7.36 -25.64 -15.90
C GLN A 372 -5.90 -26.07 -15.73
N ALA A 373 -5.39 -26.83 -16.70
CA ALA A 373 -3.99 -27.29 -16.68
C ALA A 373 -3.03 -26.09 -16.61
N GLY A 374 -2.02 -26.19 -15.77
CA GLY A 374 -1.01 -25.16 -15.62
C GLY A 374 -1.45 -23.91 -14.83
N VAL A 375 -2.60 -23.95 -14.15
CA VAL A 375 -3.21 -22.81 -13.44
C VAL A 375 -3.70 -23.26 -12.06
N ALA A 376 -3.26 -22.56 -11.01
CA ALA A 376 -3.70 -22.77 -9.64
C ALA A 376 -4.98 -21.97 -9.31
N PRO A 377 -5.75 -22.36 -8.28
CA PRO A 377 -6.83 -21.55 -7.69
C PRO A 377 -6.29 -20.21 -7.16
N ASP A 378 -7.14 -19.22 -6.92
CA ASP A 378 -6.69 -17.87 -6.50
C ASP A 378 -5.91 -17.86 -5.18
N ASP A 379 -6.37 -18.63 -4.21
CA ASP A 379 -5.82 -18.66 -2.85
C ASP A 379 -4.82 -19.81 -2.62
N PHE A 380 -4.07 -20.20 -3.65
CA PHE A 380 -3.11 -21.29 -3.52
C PHE A 380 -1.97 -20.95 -2.55
N TYR A 381 -1.55 -21.93 -1.75
CA TYR A 381 -0.36 -21.79 -0.93
C TYR A 381 0.90 -21.84 -1.80
N SER A 382 1.71 -20.77 -1.75
CA SER A 382 3.03 -20.73 -2.38
C SER A 382 4.09 -21.33 -1.45
N SER A 383 4.74 -22.40 -1.89
CA SER A 383 5.77 -23.09 -1.12
C SER A 383 7.04 -22.28 -0.95
N THR A 384 7.82 -22.61 0.10
CA THR A 384 9.10 -21.97 0.42
C THR A 384 10.27 -22.94 0.24
N ILE A 385 11.49 -22.48 0.51
CA ILE A 385 12.67 -23.37 0.52
C ILE A 385 12.67 -24.34 1.70
N TYR A 386 11.87 -24.07 2.74
CA TYR A 386 11.93 -24.82 3.98
C TYR A 386 11.17 -26.13 3.87
N PRO A 387 11.60 -27.17 4.60
CA PRO A 387 10.85 -28.39 4.62
C PRO A 387 9.48 -28.21 5.30
N THR A 388 8.42 -28.53 4.57
CA THR A 388 7.03 -28.29 4.98
C THR A 388 6.31 -29.59 5.29
N GLU A 389 5.45 -29.58 6.30
CA GLU A 389 4.47 -30.62 6.57
C GLU A 389 3.06 -30.05 6.42
N VAL A 390 2.15 -30.88 5.90
CA VAL A 390 0.75 -30.52 5.66
C VAL A 390 -0.16 -31.54 6.31
N ARG A 391 -1.27 -31.08 6.90
CA ARG A 391 -2.20 -31.94 7.62
C ARG A 391 -3.36 -32.36 6.71
N ILE A 392 -3.49 -33.66 6.47
CA ILE A 392 -4.49 -34.26 5.59
C ILE A 392 -5.16 -35.41 6.33
N CYS A 393 -6.48 -35.39 6.43
CA CYS A 393 -7.28 -36.40 7.14
C CYS A 393 -6.77 -36.63 8.58
N GLY A 394 -6.41 -35.56 9.29
CA GLY A 394 -5.86 -35.58 10.63
C GLY A 394 -4.39 -35.99 10.76
N GLN A 395 -3.71 -36.32 9.65
CA GLN A 395 -2.31 -36.77 9.65
C GLN A 395 -1.36 -35.73 9.05
N TRP A 396 -0.24 -35.46 9.72
CA TRP A 396 0.83 -34.61 9.19
C TRP A 396 1.69 -35.41 8.19
N VAL A 397 1.74 -34.92 6.96
CA VAL A 397 2.45 -35.54 5.83
C VAL A 397 3.57 -34.61 5.38
N ARG A 398 4.75 -35.18 5.14
CA ARG A 398 5.92 -34.44 4.64
C ARG A 398 5.76 -34.13 3.16
N VAL A 399 5.99 -32.88 2.79
CA VAL A 399 6.00 -32.46 1.38
C VAL A 399 7.27 -32.97 0.68
N GLU A 400 7.09 -33.70 -0.41
CA GLU A 400 8.16 -34.16 -1.29
C GLU A 400 8.51 -33.11 -2.34
N ASN A 401 9.74 -33.19 -2.89
CA ASN A 401 10.25 -32.29 -3.93
C ASN A 401 10.19 -30.80 -3.58
N GLN A 402 10.41 -30.47 -2.31
CA GLN A 402 10.33 -29.09 -1.81
C GLN A 402 11.17 -28.12 -2.67
N ARG A 403 10.51 -27.05 -3.11
CA ARG A 403 11.10 -25.93 -3.82
C ARG A 403 10.32 -24.66 -3.45
N MET A 404 10.97 -23.50 -3.48
CA MET A 404 10.24 -22.23 -3.45
C MET A 404 9.43 -22.01 -4.73
N ASP A 405 8.41 -21.16 -4.61
CA ASP A 405 7.59 -20.68 -5.73
C ASP A 405 6.84 -21.81 -6.46
N GLY A 406 6.47 -22.84 -5.70
CA GLY A 406 5.65 -23.97 -6.14
C GLY A 406 4.29 -24.01 -5.44
N VAL A 407 3.50 -25.02 -5.81
CA VAL A 407 2.19 -25.33 -5.26
C VAL A 407 2.21 -26.74 -4.71
N ILE A 408 1.56 -26.97 -3.57
CA ILE A 408 1.50 -28.30 -2.96
C ILE A 408 0.28 -29.05 -3.49
N VAL A 409 0.52 -30.15 -4.20
CA VAL A 409 -0.49 -31.11 -4.66
C VAL A 409 -0.60 -32.25 -3.67
N VAL A 410 -1.82 -32.66 -3.37
CA VAL A 410 -2.16 -33.70 -2.39
C VAL A 410 -2.84 -34.88 -3.07
N HIS A 411 -2.46 -36.09 -2.67
CA HIS A 411 -3.13 -37.33 -3.06
C HIS A 411 -3.63 -38.05 -1.80
N CYS A 412 -4.94 -38.25 -1.68
CA CYS A 412 -5.54 -38.80 -0.45
C CYS A 412 -5.61 -40.34 -0.40
N VAL A 413 -5.37 -41.05 -1.52
CA VAL A 413 -5.59 -42.51 -1.63
C VAL A 413 -4.45 -43.16 -2.44
N PRO A 414 -3.91 -44.33 -2.03
CA PRO A 414 -4.25 -45.17 -0.88
C PRO A 414 -3.58 -44.78 0.46
N GLN A 415 -2.55 -43.93 0.43
CA GLN A 415 -1.98 -43.26 1.61
C GLN A 415 -1.83 -41.78 1.28
N PRO A 416 -2.03 -40.87 2.27
CA PRO A 416 -1.93 -39.45 2.00
C PRO A 416 -0.48 -39.08 1.67
N SER A 417 -0.27 -38.47 0.51
CA SER A 417 1.03 -37.92 0.07
C SER A 417 0.88 -36.48 -0.38
N ALA A 418 1.96 -35.71 -0.27
CA ALA A 418 2.02 -34.31 -0.67
C ALA A 418 3.30 -34.05 -1.48
N VAL A 419 3.17 -33.41 -2.64
CA VAL A 419 4.28 -33.14 -3.55
C VAL A 419 4.25 -31.68 -3.98
N CYS A 420 5.39 -31.01 -3.94
CA CYS A 420 5.56 -29.67 -4.48
C CYS A 420 5.70 -29.73 -6.01
N LYS A 421 4.81 -29.05 -6.75
CA LYS A 421 4.84 -28.90 -8.21
C LYS A 421 4.94 -27.43 -8.60
N LEU A 422 5.39 -27.14 -9.82
CA LEU A 422 5.34 -25.79 -10.38
C LEU A 422 3.98 -25.53 -11.02
N LEU A 423 3.62 -24.25 -11.17
CA LEU A 423 2.33 -23.85 -11.76
C LEU A 423 2.07 -24.55 -13.09
N ARG A 424 3.05 -24.56 -14.00
CA ARG A 424 2.94 -25.18 -15.33
C ARG A 424 2.79 -26.71 -15.33
N ASP A 425 3.12 -27.37 -14.23
CA ASP A 425 3.10 -28.83 -14.09
C ASP A 425 1.80 -29.34 -13.42
N LEU A 426 0.86 -28.43 -13.14
CA LEU A 426 -0.46 -28.76 -12.59
C LEU A 426 -1.38 -29.36 -13.65
N GLU A 427 -2.04 -30.47 -13.31
CA GLU A 427 -2.98 -31.16 -14.18
C GLU A 427 -4.43 -31.01 -13.71
N VAL A 428 -5.39 -31.08 -14.63
CA VAL A 428 -6.83 -31.02 -14.28
C VAL A 428 -7.18 -32.19 -13.35
N GLY A 429 -7.79 -31.87 -12.21
CA GLY A 429 -8.16 -32.84 -11.18
C GLY A 429 -7.15 -32.97 -10.03
N ASP A 430 -5.92 -32.43 -10.16
CA ASP A 430 -4.99 -32.31 -9.04
C ASP A 430 -5.68 -31.59 -7.87
N GLN A 431 -5.52 -32.08 -6.64
CA GLN A 431 -5.98 -31.38 -5.44
C GLN A 431 -4.85 -30.53 -4.90
N VAL A 432 -5.01 -29.21 -4.88
CA VAL A 432 -3.99 -28.28 -4.37
C VAL A 432 -4.39 -27.63 -3.07
N ILE A 433 -3.41 -27.36 -2.22
CA ILE A 433 -3.62 -26.67 -0.96
C ILE A 433 -3.89 -25.18 -1.20
N VAL A 434 -4.94 -24.69 -0.55
CA VAL A 434 -5.31 -23.27 -0.51
C VAL A 434 -5.32 -22.75 0.93
N GLY A 435 -5.01 -21.46 1.12
CA GLY A 435 -4.84 -20.84 2.43
C GLY A 435 -3.67 -21.42 3.24
N TYR A 436 -3.73 -21.26 4.57
CA TYR A 436 -2.63 -21.55 5.50
C TYR A 436 -2.96 -22.57 6.58
N ASP A 437 -4.19 -23.06 6.55
CA ASP A 437 -4.69 -24.04 7.49
C ASP A 437 -3.96 -25.36 7.30
N GLY A 438 -3.57 -26.01 8.40
CA GLY A 438 -2.92 -27.32 8.35
C GLY A 438 -1.53 -27.31 7.69
N ILE A 439 -0.78 -26.21 7.74
CA ILE A 439 0.58 -26.11 7.19
C ILE A 439 1.57 -25.75 8.33
N ARG A 440 2.72 -26.42 8.38
CA ARG A 440 3.82 -26.03 9.28
C ARG A 440 5.19 -26.22 8.63
N SER A 441 6.14 -25.35 8.97
CA SER A 441 7.55 -25.54 8.61
C SER A 441 8.26 -26.34 9.70
N VAL A 442 9.03 -27.36 9.31
CA VAL A 442 9.86 -28.12 10.25
C VAL A 442 11.30 -27.63 10.12
N ARG A 443 11.73 -26.84 11.10
CA ARG A 443 13.11 -26.36 11.22
C ARG A 443 13.84 -27.11 12.33
N ASN A 444 15.05 -27.60 12.05
CA ASN A 444 15.89 -28.15 13.10
C ASN A 444 16.35 -27.04 14.06
N THR A 445 16.09 -27.21 15.35
CA THR A 445 16.46 -26.25 16.40
C THR A 445 17.98 -26.05 16.54
N ALA A 446 18.79 -27.02 16.09
CA ALA A 446 20.25 -27.00 16.19
C ALA A 446 20.95 -25.99 15.24
N ASP A 447 20.33 -25.64 14.11
CA ASP A 447 20.95 -24.73 13.11
C ASP A 447 20.80 -23.24 13.47
N ARG A 448 20.01 -22.91 14.51
CA ARG A 448 19.68 -21.53 14.89
C ARG A 448 20.79 -20.80 15.65
N SER A 449 21.80 -21.51 16.17
CA SER A 449 22.91 -20.91 16.91
C SER A 449 24.02 -20.32 16.04
N ARG A 450 24.04 -20.64 14.72
CA ARG A 450 25.11 -20.21 13.81
C ARG A 450 24.78 -18.96 12.99
N THR A 451 23.50 -18.67 12.75
CA THR A 451 23.08 -17.60 11.82
C THR A 451 22.85 -16.24 12.47
N ALA A 452 22.67 -16.17 13.79
CA ALA A 452 22.41 -14.91 14.49
C ALA A 452 23.67 -14.06 14.77
N HIS A 453 24.89 -14.60 14.57
CA HIS A 453 26.16 -13.91 14.85
C HIS A 453 26.88 -13.38 13.59
N GLN A 454 26.22 -13.29 12.43
CA GLN A 454 26.84 -12.84 11.17
C GLN A 454 26.11 -11.66 10.50
N GLN A 455 25.58 -10.73 11.30
CA GLN A 455 25.22 -9.40 10.81
C GLN A 455 25.95 -8.35 11.65
N GLU A 456 27.23 -8.16 11.33
CA GLU A 456 27.88 -6.87 11.51
C GLU A 456 27.97 -6.20 10.13
N GLU A 457 27.31 -5.05 10.04
CA GLU A 457 27.44 -4.07 8.98
C GLU A 457 28.88 -3.54 8.92
N PHE A 458 29.52 -3.63 7.74
CA PHE A 458 30.41 -2.59 7.23
C PHE A 458 30.61 -2.78 5.72
N SER A 459 30.10 -1.85 4.91
CA SER A 459 30.41 -1.74 3.49
C SER A 459 30.97 -0.35 3.23
N PHE A 460 32.24 -0.28 2.83
CA PHE A 460 32.87 0.92 2.32
C PHE A 460 33.33 0.69 0.89
N MET A 461 33.10 1.72 0.05
CA MET A 461 33.68 2.04 -1.26
C MET A 461 32.62 2.13 -2.37
N GLY A 462 31.91 3.27 -2.35
CA GLY A 462 31.27 3.82 -3.53
C GLY A 462 32.31 4.12 -4.60
N SER A 463 32.08 3.59 -5.80
CA SER A 463 32.77 4.05 -7.00
C SER A 463 31.85 5.06 -7.68
N GLY A 464 32.39 6.26 -7.90
CA GLY A 464 31.66 7.44 -8.33
C GLY A 464 30.83 7.23 -9.60
N VAL A 465 29.55 7.56 -9.49
CA VAL A 465 28.58 7.66 -10.58
C VAL A 465 28.78 8.99 -11.32
N SER A 466 28.40 8.98 -12.59
CA SER A 466 28.40 10.11 -13.53
C SER A 466 27.87 11.42 -12.90
N SER A 467 28.41 12.57 -13.30
CA SER A 467 27.92 13.86 -12.81
C SER A 467 26.50 14.14 -13.30
N GLU A 468 25.59 14.52 -12.38
CA GLU A 468 24.17 14.83 -12.64
C GLU A 468 23.97 15.78 -13.84
N ARG A 469 24.88 16.77 -13.98
CA ARG A 469 24.89 17.75 -15.08
C ARG A 469 25.03 17.12 -16.48
N ARG A 470 25.57 15.90 -16.59
CA ARG A 470 25.64 15.17 -17.88
C ARG A 470 24.35 14.43 -18.21
N VAL A 471 23.59 14.00 -17.21
CA VAL A 471 22.34 13.25 -17.43
C VAL A 471 21.28 14.16 -18.05
N GLU A 472 21.08 15.36 -17.50
CA GLU A 472 20.09 16.33 -18.02
C GLU A 472 20.32 16.69 -19.49
N LEU A 473 21.57 16.98 -19.87
CA LEU A 473 21.92 17.32 -21.26
C LEU A 473 21.63 16.17 -22.23
N ILE A 474 21.89 14.93 -21.81
CA ILE A 474 21.58 13.75 -22.64
C ILE A 474 20.07 13.54 -22.72
N VAL A 475 19.35 13.72 -21.61
CA VAL A 475 17.88 13.66 -21.60
C VAL A 475 17.28 14.69 -22.56
N GLU A 476 17.78 15.92 -22.58
CA GLU A 476 17.34 16.96 -23.53
C GLU A 476 17.53 16.53 -24.99
N GLN A 477 18.70 15.95 -25.31
CA GLN A 477 18.99 15.44 -26.65
C GLN A 477 18.05 14.29 -27.03
N VAL A 478 17.90 13.30 -26.15
CA VAL A 478 17.05 12.12 -26.37
C VAL A 478 15.58 12.54 -26.52
N ALA A 479 15.09 13.46 -25.68
CA ALA A 479 13.72 13.99 -25.75
C ALA A 479 13.44 14.69 -27.09
N TRP A 480 14.37 15.54 -27.53
CA TRP A 480 14.25 16.24 -28.81
C TRP A 480 14.23 15.25 -29.98
N GLU A 481 15.09 14.24 -29.96
CA GLU A 481 15.15 13.22 -31.00
C GLU A 481 13.91 12.34 -31.04
N LEU A 482 13.41 11.88 -29.89
CA LEU A 482 12.19 11.08 -29.81
C LEU A 482 10.98 11.84 -30.33
N ARG A 483 10.84 13.12 -29.97
CA ARG A 483 9.79 13.97 -30.52
C ARG A 483 9.92 14.10 -32.04
N ARG A 484 11.12 14.40 -32.53
CA ARG A 484 11.37 14.56 -33.97
C ARG A 484 11.05 13.27 -34.73
N LEU A 485 11.43 12.11 -34.19
CA LEU A 485 11.14 10.80 -34.79
C LEU A 485 9.64 10.55 -34.84
N ARG A 486 8.92 10.77 -33.74
CA ARG A 486 7.46 10.64 -33.71
C ARG A 486 6.79 11.54 -34.75
N ASP A 487 7.19 12.81 -34.81
CA ASP A 487 6.62 13.78 -35.74
C ASP A 487 6.92 13.44 -37.22
N GLN A 488 7.99 12.67 -37.48
CA GLN A 488 8.37 12.17 -38.80
C GLN A 488 7.77 10.79 -39.15
N GLY A 489 7.04 10.17 -38.22
CA GLY A 489 6.56 8.79 -38.38
C GLY A 489 7.68 7.74 -38.37
N GLY A 490 8.80 8.05 -37.73
CA GLY A 490 9.91 7.13 -37.50
C GLY A 490 9.58 6.05 -36.47
N LYS A 491 10.51 5.10 -36.29
CA LYS A 491 10.33 3.92 -35.44
C LYS A 491 11.37 3.89 -34.32
N ALA A 492 10.91 4.03 -33.08
CA ALA A 492 11.69 3.80 -31.87
C ALA A 492 11.29 2.50 -31.18
N VAL A 493 12.27 1.71 -30.76
CA VAL A 493 12.08 0.44 -30.04
C VAL A 493 12.68 0.55 -28.65
N VAL A 494 11.98 0.06 -27.63
CA VAL A 494 12.47 -0.02 -26.26
C VAL A 494 12.91 -1.45 -25.94
N VAL A 495 14.05 -1.59 -25.30
CA VAL A 495 14.54 -2.84 -24.68
C VAL A 495 14.58 -2.61 -23.18
N ALA A 496 13.72 -3.25 -22.41
CA ALA A 496 13.55 -2.93 -20.98
C ALA A 496 13.71 -4.16 -20.08
N GLY A 497 14.36 -3.94 -18.94
CA GLY A 497 14.50 -4.90 -17.84
C GLY A 497 13.54 -4.63 -16.68
N PRO A 498 13.40 -5.57 -15.74
CA PRO A 498 12.49 -5.42 -14.60
C PRO A 498 12.85 -4.25 -13.67
N VAL A 499 14.12 -3.80 -13.69
CA VAL A 499 14.59 -2.62 -12.94
C VAL A 499 13.79 -1.37 -13.29
N VAL A 500 13.28 -1.24 -14.52
CA VAL A 500 12.41 -0.12 -14.90
C VAL A 500 11.18 -0.02 -14.00
N ILE A 501 10.62 -1.16 -13.61
CA ILE A 501 9.47 -1.22 -12.71
C ILE A 501 9.93 -0.95 -11.27
N HIS A 502 11.00 -1.60 -10.81
CA HIS A 502 11.50 -1.47 -9.44
C HIS A 502 11.93 -0.05 -9.06
N THR A 503 12.33 0.78 -10.02
CA THR A 503 12.73 2.18 -9.79
C THR A 503 11.58 3.17 -10.03
N GLY A 504 10.34 2.70 -10.17
CA GLY A 504 9.17 3.55 -10.41
C GLY A 504 9.04 4.09 -11.85
N GLY A 505 9.88 3.63 -12.78
CA GLY A 505 9.86 4.09 -14.19
C GLY A 505 8.71 3.52 -15.03
N GLY A 506 7.95 2.56 -14.52
CA GLY A 506 6.84 1.90 -15.23
C GLY A 506 5.76 2.88 -15.72
N GLU A 507 5.37 3.84 -14.89
CA GLU A 507 4.37 4.86 -15.27
C GLU A 507 4.86 5.78 -16.40
N HIS A 508 6.14 6.14 -16.36
CA HIS A 508 6.77 6.98 -17.36
C HIS A 508 6.91 6.23 -18.70
N LEU A 509 7.31 4.96 -18.66
CA LEU A 509 7.37 4.12 -19.87
C LEU A 509 5.97 3.88 -20.47
N SER A 510 4.97 3.61 -19.62
CA SER A 510 3.57 3.48 -20.04
C SER A 510 3.09 4.74 -20.77
N ARG A 511 3.45 5.91 -20.24
CA ARG A 511 3.13 7.20 -20.86
C ARG A 511 3.81 7.39 -22.22
N LEU A 512 5.08 7.02 -22.36
CA LEU A 512 5.79 7.09 -23.65
C LEU A 512 5.12 6.22 -24.74
N ILE A 513 4.62 5.04 -24.36
CA ILE A 513 3.86 4.15 -25.25
C ILE A 513 2.53 4.80 -25.64
N ARG A 514 1.75 5.26 -24.64
CA ARG A 514 0.44 5.90 -24.83
C ARG A 514 0.51 7.15 -25.74
N GLU A 515 1.56 7.95 -25.60
CA GLU A 515 1.77 9.16 -26.39
C GLU A 515 2.43 8.90 -27.76
N GLY A 516 2.61 7.63 -28.12
CA GLY A 516 3.05 7.21 -29.45
C GLY A 516 4.55 7.41 -29.72
N TYR A 517 5.39 7.55 -28.69
CA TYR A 517 6.84 7.63 -28.89
C TYR A 517 7.50 6.27 -29.15
N ILE A 518 6.84 5.17 -28.76
CA ILE A 518 7.42 3.82 -28.81
C ILE A 518 6.60 2.93 -29.76
N GLN A 519 7.28 2.26 -30.69
CA GLN A 519 6.67 1.41 -31.73
C GLN A 519 7.00 -0.09 -31.56
N GLY A 520 7.80 -0.45 -30.56
CA GLY A 520 8.03 -1.85 -30.20
C GLY A 520 8.67 -1.99 -28.82
N LEU A 521 8.36 -3.07 -28.12
CA LEU A 521 8.91 -3.36 -26.79
C LEU A 521 9.55 -4.75 -26.74
N LEU A 522 10.81 -4.81 -26.33
CA LEU A 522 11.59 -6.04 -26.18
C LEU A 522 11.95 -6.23 -24.71
N GLY A 523 11.66 -7.41 -24.16
CA GLY A 523 11.98 -7.72 -22.78
C GLY A 523 12.02 -9.23 -22.50
N GLY A 524 12.08 -9.57 -21.22
CA GLY A 524 11.95 -10.95 -20.74
C GLY A 524 10.70 -11.13 -19.88
N ASN A 525 10.47 -12.35 -19.39
CA ASN A 525 9.33 -12.67 -18.53
C ASN A 525 9.21 -11.71 -17.32
N ALA A 526 10.33 -11.42 -16.66
CA ALA A 526 10.36 -10.65 -15.42
C ALA A 526 9.79 -9.22 -15.53
N ILE A 527 10.09 -8.46 -16.59
CA ILE A 527 9.54 -7.10 -16.73
C ILE A 527 8.02 -7.13 -16.87
N ALA A 528 7.49 -8.09 -17.63
CA ALA A 528 6.05 -8.26 -17.79
C ALA A 528 5.38 -8.66 -16.48
N VAL A 529 5.96 -9.63 -15.76
CA VAL A 529 5.42 -10.06 -14.48
C VAL A 529 5.38 -8.90 -13.48
N HIS A 530 6.46 -8.12 -13.35
CA HIS A 530 6.50 -7.03 -12.37
C HIS A 530 5.64 -5.82 -12.75
N ASP A 531 5.50 -5.51 -14.04
CA ASP A 531 4.54 -4.49 -14.50
C ASP A 531 3.09 -4.89 -14.15
N ILE A 532 2.75 -6.15 -14.40
CA ILE A 532 1.42 -6.70 -14.10
C ILE A 532 1.19 -6.80 -12.59
N GLU A 533 2.21 -7.22 -11.82
CA GLU A 533 2.20 -7.22 -10.35
C GLU A 533 1.91 -5.80 -9.82
N GLN A 534 2.63 -4.79 -10.32
CA GLN A 534 2.42 -3.40 -9.91
C GLN A 534 1.02 -2.91 -10.31
N ALA A 535 0.54 -3.26 -11.50
CA ALA A 535 -0.76 -2.85 -11.99
C ALA A 535 -1.91 -3.46 -11.17
N MET A 536 -1.79 -4.73 -10.78
CA MET A 536 -2.85 -5.48 -10.08
C MET A 536 -2.80 -5.31 -8.57
N LEU A 537 -1.60 -5.29 -7.98
CA LEU A 537 -1.38 -5.40 -6.53
C LEU A 537 -0.62 -4.22 -5.93
N GLY A 538 -0.12 -3.29 -6.75
CA GLY A 538 0.62 -2.11 -6.28
C GLY A 538 2.07 -2.39 -5.84
N THR A 539 2.54 -3.64 -5.95
CA THR A 539 3.90 -4.04 -5.53
C THR A 539 4.78 -4.46 -6.70
N SER A 540 6.10 -4.45 -6.48
CA SER A 540 7.08 -5.06 -7.38
C SER A 540 8.09 -5.88 -6.59
N LEU A 541 8.16 -7.20 -6.81
CA LEU A 541 8.89 -8.14 -5.94
C LEU A 541 8.49 -8.02 -4.46
N GLY A 542 7.23 -7.65 -4.21
CA GLY A 542 6.79 -7.36 -2.86
C GLY A 542 7.38 -6.11 -2.24
N VAL A 543 7.80 -5.11 -3.01
CA VAL A 543 8.08 -3.76 -2.51
C VAL A 543 6.92 -2.86 -2.92
N ASP A 544 6.37 -2.10 -1.98
CA ASP A 544 5.33 -1.11 -2.28
C ASP A 544 5.98 0.04 -3.06
N MET A 545 5.47 0.27 -4.27
CA MET A 545 6.10 1.23 -5.19
C MET A 545 5.90 2.69 -4.80
N LYS A 546 4.93 3.00 -3.93
CA LYS A 546 4.71 4.36 -3.41
C LYS A 546 5.59 4.66 -2.20
N GLN A 547 5.79 3.66 -1.35
CA GLN A 547 6.53 3.82 -0.08
C GLN A 547 8.01 3.47 -0.19
N GLY A 548 8.40 2.66 -1.18
CA GLY A 548 9.77 2.15 -1.32
C GLY A 548 10.17 1.14 -0.24
N THR A 549 9.20 0.64 0.54
CA THR A 549 9.38 -0.33 1.62
C THR A 549 8.98 -1.73 1.17
N SER A 550 9.63 -2.75 1.72
CA SER A 550 9.29 -4.14 1.42
C SER A 550 7.96 -4.50 2.08
N VAL A 551 6.96 -4.85 1.28
CA VAL A 551 5.74 -5.53 1.71
C VAL A 551 6.10 -6.97 2.04
N ARG A 552 6.11 -7.32 3.32
CA ARG A 552 6.43 -8.69 3.70
C ARG A 552 5.33 -9.64 3.21
N GLY A 553 5.72 -10.77 2.63
CA GLY A 553 4.80 -11.68 1.90
C GLY A 553 4.64 -11.34 0.42
N GLY A 554 5.02 -10.12 0.00
CA GLY A 554 4.91 -9.66 -1.38
C GLY A 554 5.81 -10.40 -2.39
N HIS A 555 6.79 -11.17 -1.92
CA HIS A 555 7.49 -12.16 -2.75
C HIS A 555 6.53 -13.17 -3.42
N ARG A 556 5.24 -13.20 -3.09
CA ARG A 556 4.23 -14.05 -3.71
C ARG A 556 3.33 -13.33 -4.71
N HIS A 557 3.29 -12.00 -4.66
CA HIS A 557 2.44 -11.19 -5.53
C HIS A 557 2.75 -11.44 -7.00
N HIS A 558 4.02 -11.60 -7.34
CA HIS A 558 4.45 -11.94 -8.68
C HIS A 558 3.91 -13.31 -9.16
N LEU A 559 3.78 -14.32 -8.28
CA LEU A 559 3.17 -15.61 -8.64
C LEU A 559 1.66 -15.51 -8.82
N ARG A 560 0.97 -14.71 -8.00
CA ARG A 560 -0.46 -14.39 -8.21
C ARG A 560 -0.67 -13.73 -9.57
N ALA A 561 0.20 -12.78 -9.95
CA ALA A 561 0.19 -12.15 -11.27
C ALA A 561 0.41 -13.17 -12.40
N ILE A 562 1.44 -14.02 -12.28
CA ILE A 562 1.71 -15.09 -13.26
C ILE A 562 0.50 -16.01 -13.42
N ASN A 563 -0.05 -16.49 -12.31
CA ASN A 563 -1.17 -17.41 -12.31
C ASN A 563 -2.43 -16.79 -12.94
N SER A 564 -2.69 -15.52 -12.66
CA SER A 564 -3.81 -14.76 -13.23
C SER A 564 -3.72 -14.61 -14.74
N ILE A 565 -2.54 -14.27 -15.27
CA ILE A 565 -2.33 -14.16 -16.71
C ILE A 565 -2.39 -15.52 -17.40
N ARG A 566 -1.85 -16.58 -16.77
CA ARG A 566 -1.98 -17.95 -17.29
C ARG A 566 -3.44 -18.40 -17.35
N ARG A 567 -4.26 -18.02 -16.37
CA ARG A 567 -5.72 -18.24 -16.39
C ARG A 567 -6.39 -17.53 -17.57
N CYS A 568 -6.03 -16.27 -17.82
CA CYS A 568 -6.53 -15.51 -18.97
C CYS A 568 -6.03 -16.06 -20.33
N GLY A 569 -4.90 -16.77 -20.32
CA GLY A 569 -4.29 -17.40 -21.49
C GLY A 569 -3.31 -16.52 -22.25
N SER A 570 -3.36 -15.20 -22.08
CA SER A 570 -2.37 -14.24 -22.60
C SER A 570 -2.52 -12.89 -21.90
N ILE A 571 -1.51 -12.02 -22.02
CA ILE A 571 -1.59 -10.62 -21.58
C ILE A 571 -2.72 -9.89 -22.32
N ALA A 572 -2.87 -10.11 -23.63
CA ALA A 572 -3.91 -9.47 -24.43
C ALA A 572 -5.33 -9.83 -23.93
N ASN A 573 -5.56 -11.12 -23.64
CA ASN A 573 -6.83 -11.59 -23.10
C ASN A 573 -7.12 -10.99 -21.72
N ALA A 574 -6.10 -10.82 -20.87
CA ALA A 574 -6.26 -10.18 -19.56
C ALA A 574 -6.71 -8.72 -19.68
N VAL A 575 -6.22 -7.99 -20.69
CA VAL A 575 -6.66 -6.61 -20.98
C VAL A 575 -8.08 -6.58 -21.54
N GLU A 576 -8.44 -7.52 -22.41
CA GLU A 576 -9.79 -7.62 -22.98
C GLU A 576 -10.84 -7.98 -21.92
N GLN A 577 -10.50 -8.87 -20.98
CA GLN A 577 -11.35 -9.28 -19.87
C GLN A 577 -11.44 -8.25 -18.74
N GLY A 578 -10.65 -7.17 -18.80
CA GLY A 578 -10.60 -6.14 -17.76
C GLY A 578 -9.85 -6.56 -16.49
N VAL A 579 -9.09 -7.67 -16.54
CA VAL A 579 -8.23 -8.13 -15.44
C VAL A 579 -6.99 -7.24 -15.31
N LEU A 580 -6.41 -6.83 -16.44
CA LEU A 580 -5.30 -5.87 -16.49
C LEU A 580 -5.81 -4.52 -17.03
N THR A 581 -5.77 -3.47 -16.20
CA THR A 581 -6.41 -2.17 -16.51
C THR A 581 -5.44 -1.00 -16.69
N LYS A 582 -4.16 -1.20 -16.35
CA LYS A 582 -3.09 -0.18 -16.41
C LYS A 582 -1.72 -0.84 -16.52
N GLY A 583 -0.67 -0.06 -16.76
CA GLY A 583 0.73 -0.53 -16.86
C GLY A 583 1.29 -0.54 -18.28
N VAL A 584 2.56 -0.88 -18.41
CA VAL A 584 3.32 -0.88 -19.67
C VAL A 584 2.67 -1.83 -20.68
N PHE A 585 2.36 -3.06 -20.27
CA PHE A 585 1.81 -4.07 -21.17
C PHE A 585 0.33 -3.82 -21.50
N TYR A 586 -0.42 -3.17 -20.59
CA TYR A 586 -1.76 -2.67 -20.90
C TYR A 586 -1.72 -1.66 -22.04
N GLU A 587 -0.81 -0.67 -21.95
CA GLU A 587 -0.67 0.36 -22.98
C GLU A 587 -0.20 -0.23 -24.31
N CYS A 588 0.69 -1.23 -24.29
CA CYS A 588 1.08 -1.95 -25.50
C CYS A 588 -0.12 -2.59 -26.21
N VAL A 589 -0.98 -3.31 -25.48
CA VAL A 589 -2.17 -3.95 -26.05
C VAL A 589 -3.17 -2.91 -26.56
N LYS A 590 -3.47 -1.87 -25.77
CA LYS A 590 -4.45 -0.84 -26.14
C LYS A 590 -4.04 -0.02 -27.36
N HIS A 591 -2.75 0.26 -27.52
CA HIS A 591 -2.22 1.08 -28.62
C HIS A 591 -1.66 0.25 -29.77
N GLY A 592 -1.79 -1.08 -29.72
CA GLY A 592 -1.31 -1.98 -30.78
C GLY A 592 0.22 -1.97 -30.95
N VAL A 593 0.97 -1.67 -29.89
CA VAL A 593 2.44 -1.70 -29.90
C VAL A 593 2.91 -3.14 -29.71
N PRO A 594 3.59 -3.74 -30.70
CA PRO A 594 4.01 -5.12 -30.60
C PRO A 594 5.13 -5.29 -29.57
N PHE A 595 5.08 -6.39 -28.81
CA PHE A 595 6.11 -6.74 -27.85
C PHE A 595 6.61 -8.17 -28.03
N SER A 596 7.84 -8.43 -27.58
CA SER A 596 8.44 -9.77 -27.55
C SER A 596 9.12 -10.06 -26.22
N LEU A 597 8.68 -11.15 -25.58
CA LEU A 597 9.20 -11.63 -24.30
C LEU A 597 10.09 -12.84 -24.55
N ALA A 598 11.40 -12.66 -24.49
CA ALA A 598 12.36 -13.75 -24.65
C ALA A 598 12.54 -14.49 -23.31
N GLY A 599 12.42 -15.82 -23.35
CA GLY A 599 12.59 -16.66 -22.17
C GLY A 599 14.01 -16.67 -21.62
N SER A 600 14.14 -17.08 -20.36
CA SER A 600 15.40 -17.23 -19.64
C SER A 600 15.32 -18.40 -18.66
N ILE A 601 16.48 -18.92 -18.27
CA ILE A 601 16.59 -20.04 -17.32
C ILE A 601 16.04 -19.70 -15.92
N ARG A 602 15.88 -18.42 -15.61
CA ARG A 602 15.38 -17.94 -14.30
C ARG A 602 13.88 -17.71 -14.25
N ASP A 603 13.14 -17.97 -15.33
CA ASP A 603 11.75 -17.53 -15.44
C ASP A 603 10.80 -18.36 -14.57
N ASP A 604 10.01 -17.66 -13.75
CA ASP A 604 8.88 -18.21 -13.00
C ASP A 604 7.60 -18.19 -13.85
N GLY A 605 6.82 -19.27 -13.78
CA GLY A 605 5.67 -19.52 -14.68
C GLY A 605 6.05 -20.43 -15.84
N PRO A 606 6.45 -19.89 -17.01
CA PRO A 606 6.43 -18.48 -17.43
C PRO A 606 5.03 -17.96 -17.79
N LEU A 607 4.91 -16.68 -18.13
CA LEU A 607 3.72 -16.15 -18.80
C LEU A 607 3.47 -16.85 -20.15
N PRO A 608 2.22 -17.00 -20.60
CA PRO A 608 1.92 -17.64 -21.89
C PRO A 608 2.59 -16.94 -23.09
N ASP A 609 2.77 -15.63 -23.01
CA ASP A 609 3.37 -14.79 -24.05
C ASP A 609 4.91 -14.93 -24.15
N THR A 610 5.56 -15.57 -23.16
CA THR A 610 7.01 -15.73 -23.10
C THR A 610 7.49 -16.83 -24.07
N LYS A 611 8.36 -16.44 -25.01
CA LYS A 611 8.97 -17.35 -25.99
C LYS A 611 10.12 -18.14 -25.36
N MET A 612 9.84 -19.38 -24.99
CA MET A 612 10.85 -20.29 -24.41
C MET A 612 11.77 -20.94 -25.45
N ASP A 613 11.37 -20.97 -26.73
CA ASP A 613 12.30 -21.24 -27.83
C ASP A 613 13.10 -19.97 -28.14
N LEU A 614 14.39 -20.00 -27.79
CA LEU A 614 15.28 -18.85 -27.97
C LEU A 614 15.61 -18.56 -29.43
N ILE A 615 15.48 -19.53 -30.32
CA ILE A 615 15.66 -19.32 -31.76
C ILE A 615 14.47 -18.52 -32.31
N GLU A 616 13.26 -18.88 -31.89
CA GLU A 616 12.06 -18.10 -32.19
C GLU A 616 12.14 -16.70 -31.57
N ALA A 617 12.57 -16.59 -30.30
CA ALA A 617 12.70 -15.31 -29.62
C ALA A 617 13.69 -14.36 -30.32
N GLN A 618 14.86 -14.86 -30.76
CA GLN A 618 15.81 -14.05 -31.53
C GLN A 618 15.24 -13.62 -32.89
N SER A 619 14.55 -14.52 -33.59
CA SER A 619 13.91 -14.22 -34.87
C SER A 619 12.84 -13.12 -34.72
N ASP A 620 12.06 -13.19 -33.65
CA ASP A 620 11.02 -12.21 -33.33
C ASP A 620 11.60 -10.85 -32.91
N TYR A 621 12.69 -10.85 -32.13
CA TYR A 621 13.43 -9.63 -31.81
C TYR A 621 13.96 -8.95 -33.08
N ALA A 622 14.61 -9.71 -33.97
CA ALA A 622 15.15 -9.20 -35.23
C ALA A 622 14.04 -8.55 -36.08
N ARG A 623 12.89 -9.23 -36.23
CA ARG A 623 11.71 -8.72 -36.92
C ARG A 623 11.22 -7.39 -36.33
N LEU A 624 11.21 -7.25 -35.01
CA LEU A 624 10.72 -6.04 -34.35
C LEU A 624 11.67 -4.86 -34.46
N ILE A 625 12.98 -5.07 -34.60
CA ILE A 625 13.95 -3.98 -34.80
C ILE A 625 14.17 -3.63 -36.27
N GLU A 626 13.61 -4.36 -37.23
CA GLU A 626 13.70 -4.01 -38.65
C GLU A 626 13.19 -2.58 -38.92
N GLY A 627 14.02 -1.76 -39.56
CA GLY A 627 13.68 -0.37 -39.89
C GLY A 627 13.55 0.56 -38.68
N CYS A 628 14.12 0.23 -37.52
CA CYS A 628 14.17 1.16 -36.40
C CYS A 628 15.19 2.29 -36.64
N ASP A 629 14.84 3.50 -36.22
CA ASP A 629 15.70 4.68 -36.25
C ASP A 629 16.43 4.86 -34.92
N MET A 630 15.81 4.41 -33.82
CA MET A 630 16.33 4.54 -32.47
C MET A 630 15.98 3.33 -31.61
N ILE A 631 16.93 2.90 -30.78
CA ILE A 631 16.74 1.88 -29.75
C ILE A 631 17.09 2.46 -28.38
N LEU A 632 16.13 2.42 -27.47
CA LEU A 632 16.29 2.81 -26.08
C LEU A 632 16.49 1.54 -25.23
N MET A 633 17.62 1.43 -24.55
CA MET A 633 18.02 0.26 -23.76
C MET A 633 18.02 0.62 -22.28
N PHE A 634 17.10 0.03 -21.52
CA PHE A 634 16.78 0.38 -20.14
C PHE A 634 17.09 -0.78 -19.18
N SER A 635 18.24 -0.67 -18.51
CA SER A 635 18.68 -1.53 -17.38
C SER A 635 18.51 -3.03 -17.62
N THR A 636 18.97 -3.52 -18.78
CA THR A 636 18.84 -4.94 -19.16
C THR A 636 20.04 -5.45 -19.94
N MET A 637 21.09 -5.85 -19.23
CA MET A 637 22.34 -6.30 -19.85
C MET A 637 22.15 -7.38 -20.92
N LEU A 638 21.43 -8.46 -20.63
CA LEU A 638 21.30 -9.60 -21.54
C LEU A 638 20.53 -9.24 -22.81
N HIS A 639 19.39 -8.58 -22.67
CA HIS A 639 18.53 -8.21 -23.80
C HIS A 639 19.16 -7.09 -24.62
N SER A 640 19.74 -6.07 -23.99
CA SER A 640 20.44 -4.98 -24.68
C SER A 640 21.62 -5.48 -25.50
N ILE A 641 22.41 -6.41 -24.96
CA ILE A 641 23.52 -7.03 -25.72
C ILE A 641 22.99 -7.85 -26.89
N GLY A 642 21.92 -8.63 -26.68
CA GLY A 642 21.28 -9.40 -27.75
C GLY A 642 20.83 -8.50 -28.90
N VAL A 643 20.09 -7.43 -28.58
CA VAL A 643 19.60 -6.45 -29.56
C VAL A 643 20.74 -5.72 -30.25
N GLY A 644 21.76 -5.28 -29.50
CA GLY A 644 22.94 -4.64 -30.08
C GLY A 644 23.65 -5.51 -31.13
N ASN A 645 23.67 -6.84 -30.96
CA ASN A 645 24.27 -7.74 -31.95
C ASN A 645 23.43 -7.91 -33.23
N MET A 646 22.11 -7.69 -33.14
CA MET A 646 21.18 -7.81 -34.26
C MET A 646 20.96 -6.49 -35.00
N THR A 647 21.46 -5.38 -34.45
CA THR A 647 21.20 -4.02 -34.95
C THR A 647 22.27 -3.60 -35.97
N PRO A 648 21.89 -3.15 -37.18
CA PRO A 648 22.84 -2.62 -38.15
C PRO A 648 23.37 -1.23 -37.74
N ALA A 649 24.49 -0.80 -38.34
CA ALA A 649 24.97 0.57 -38.17
C ALA A 649 23.98 1.60 -38.75
N GLY A 650 23.96 2.82 -38.19
CA GLY A 650 23.03 3.89 -38.59
C GLY A 650 21.75 3.96 -37.74
N VAL A 651 21.58 3.04 -36.79
CA VAL A 651 20.52 3.08 -35.78
C VAL A 651 21.08 3.74 -34.53
N LYS A 652 20.40 4.77 -34.02
CA LYS A 652 20.79 5.43 -32.78
C LYS A 652 20.50 4.55 -31.59
N MET A 653 21.48 4.38 -30.70
CA MET A 653 21.30 3.56 -29.51
C MET A 653 21.54 4.39 -28.25
N VAL A 654 20.60 4.35 -27.31
CA VAL A 654 20.72 5.01 -26.02
C VAL A 654 20.68 3.95 -24.94
N CYS A 655 21.80 3.77 -24.23
CA CYS A 655 21.90 2.81 -23.14
C CYS A 655 21.88 3.52 -21.79
N VAL A 656 20.91 3.16 -20.96
CA VAL A 656 20.77 3.65 -19.58
C VAL A 656 20.86 2.46 -18.64
N ASP A 657 21.88 2.44 -17.79
CA ASP A 657 22.05 1.42 -16.76
C ASP A 657 22.83 2.01 -15.58
N ILE A 658 22.47 1.66 -14.36
CA ILE A 658 23.20 2.12 -13.16
C ILE A 658 24.61 1.53 -13.08
N ASN A 659 24.82 0.37 -13.71
CA ASN A 659 26.10 -0.31 -13.76
C ASN A 659 26.94 0.17 -14.97
N PRO A 660 28.06 0.89 -14.74
CA PRO A 660 28.89 1.40 -15.83
C PRO A 660 29.45 0.28 -16.72
N ALA A 661 29.65 -0.94 -16.21
CA ALA A 661 30.18 -2.04 -16.99
C ALA A 661 29.22 -2.48 -18.12
N VAL A 662 27.91 -2.36 -17.92
CA VAL A 662 26.91 -2.67 -18.95
C VAL A 662 26.94 -1.61 -20.04
N VAL A 663 26.95 -0.33 -19.63
CA VAL A 663 27.01 0.81 -20.55
C VAL A 663 28.27 0.76 -21.40
N THR A 664 29.43 0.55 -20.80
CA THR A 664 30.71 0.43 -21.51
C THR A 664 30.70 -0.73 -22.51
N LYS A 665 30.18 -1.90 -22.12
CA LYS A 665 30.10 -3.07 -23.02
C LYS A 665 29.24 -2.83 -24.26
N LEU A 666 28.23 -1.97 -24.17
CA LEU A 666 27.36 -1.63 -25.29
C LEU A 666 27.96 -0.52 -26.15
N ALA A 667 28.60 0.46 -25.52
CA ALA A 667 29.35 1.51 -26.23
C ALA A 667 30.54 0.94 -27.02
N ASP A 668 31.23 -0.08 -26.50
CA ASP A 668 32.41 -0.68 -27.12
C ASP A 668 32.09 -1.57 -28.34
N ARG A 669 30.82 -1.90 -28.59
CA ARG A 669 30.40 -2.80 -29.70
C ARG A 669 30.26 -2.11 -31.07
N GLY A 670 30.96 -0.99 -31.26
CA GLY A 670 31.30 -0.49 -32.61
C GLY A 670 30.24 0.34 -33.31
N SER A 671 29.18 0.77 -32.64
CA SER A 671 28.29 1.80 -33.17
C SER A 671 28.88 3.18 -32.89
N LEU A 672 29.25 3.91 -33.93
CA LEU A 672 29.62 5.34 -33.84
C LEU A 672 28.49 6.23 -33.28
N GLU A 673 27.29 5.66 -33.09
CA GLU A 673 26.02 6.33 -32.75
C GLU A 673 25.41 5.87 -31.41
N SER A 674 26.20 5.24 -30.52
CA SER A 674 25.73 4.87 -29.17
C SER A 674 26.00 5.95 -28.12
N THR A 675 24.96 6.33 -27.38
CA THR A 675 25.05 7.20 -26.20
C THR A 675 24.84 6.36 -24.93
N GLY A 676 25.79 6.42 -24.01
CA GLY A 676 25.72 5.71 -22.73
C GLY A 676 25.47 6.65 -21.56
N VAL A 677 24.52 6.30 -20.69
CA VAL A 677 24.17 7.07 -19.48
C VAL A 677 24.22 6.14 -18.27
N VAL A 678 25.07 6.49 -17.31
CA VAL A 678 25.17 5.76 -16.04
C VAL A 678 24.34 6.49 -15.00
N THR A 679 23.09 6.04 -14.78
CA THR A 679 22.13 6.66 -13.86
C THR A 679 21.00 5.70 -13.50
N ASP A 680 20.16 6.08 -12.54
CA ASP A 680 18.91 5.39 -12.26
C ASP A 680 17.94 5.53 -13.44
N VAL A 681 17.36 4.41 -13.89
CA VAL A 681 16.52 4.39 -15.09
C VAL A 681 15.14 5.01 -14.86
N GLY A 682 14.61 4.92 -13.64
CA GLY A 682 13.36 5.59 -13.26
C GLY A 682 13.53 7.11 -13.28
N LEU A 683 14.62 7.61 -12.69
CA LEU A 683 14.99 9.02 -12.75
C LEU A 683 15.16 9.50 -14.19
N PHE A 684 15.89 8.74 -15.02
CA PHE A 684 16.06 9.07 -16.44
C PHE A 684 14.72 9.20 -17.16
N LEU A 685 13.81 8.23 -16.98
CA LEU A 685 12.48 8.24 -17.59
C LEU A 685 11.62 9.40 -17.07
N SER A 686 11.72 9.73 -15.77
CA SER A 686 11.01 10.86 -15.17
C SER A 686 11.43 12.20 -15.79
N LEU A 687 12.74 12.41 -15.91
CA LEU A 687 13.29 13.61 -16.56
C LEU A 687 12.93 13.65 -18.04
N LEU A 688 12.96 12.51 -18.73
CA LEU A 688 12.61 12.40 -20.14
C LEU A 688 11.16 12.82 -20.42
N VAL A 689 10.22 12.31 -19.63
CA VAL A 689 8.80 12.69 -19.74
C VAL A 689 8.61 14.18 -19.44
N LYS A 690 9.19 14.69 -18.34
CA LYS A 690 9.12 16.13 -18.01
C LYS A 690 9.69 17.02 -19.11
N GLN A 691 10.75 16.58 -19.78
CA GLN A 691 11.36 17.32 -20.87
C GLN A 691 10.52 17.24 -22.16
N LEU A 692 9.91 16.10 -22.46
CA LEU A 692 8.95 15.98 -23.57
C LEU A 692 7.75 16.92 -23.36
N ASP A 693 7.23 17.01 -22.13
CA ASP A 693 6.14 17.94 -21.78
C ASP A 693 6.49 19.38 -22.12
N ARG A 694 7.69 19.83 -21.73
CA ARG A 694 8.20 21.17 -22.07
C ARG A 694 8.30 21.40 -23.58
N LEU A 695 8.63 20.37 -24.36
CA LEU A 695 8.75 20.47 -25.81
C LEU A 695 7.37 20.49 -26.51
N THR A 696 6.34 19.90 -25.93
CA THR A 696 4.99 19.83 -26.50
C THR A 696 4.01 20.89 -26.01
N GLN A 697 4.32 21.61 -24.90
CA GLN A 697 3.50 22.75 -24.48
C GLN A 697 3.51 23.85 -25.56
N PRO A 698 2.33 24.31 -26.03
CA PRO A 698 2.25 25.47 -26.92
C PRO A 698 2.86 26.68 -26.21
N HIS A 699 3.69 27.47 -26.90
CA HIS A 699 4.03 28.80 -26.42
C HIS A 699 2.74 29.60 -26.23
N VAL A 700 2.38 29.87 -24.98
CA VAL A 700 1.47 30.97 -24.65
C VAL A 700 2.19 32.23 -25.11
N MET A 701 1.82 32.74 -26.30
CA MET A 701 2.22 34.10 -26.67
C MET A 701 1.57 35.02 -25.64
N ALA A 702 2.40 35.66 -24.83
CA ALA A 702 2.00 36.71 -23.89
C ALA A 702 1.38 37.91 -24.62
#